data_AF-A0A0V0SFH8-F1
#
_entry.id   AF-A0A0V0SFH8-F1
#
_cell.length_a   1.000
_cell.length_b   1.000
_cell.length_c   1.000
_cell.angle_alpha   90.00
_cell.angle_beta   90.00
_cell.angle_gamma   90.00
#
_symmetry.space_group_name_H-M   'P 1'
#
loop_
_entity.id
_entity.type
_entity.pdbx_description
1 polymer ?
#
loop_
_entity_poly.entity_id
_entity_poly.type
_entity_poly.pdbx_seq_one_letter_code
_entity_poly.pdbx_strand_id
1 'polypeptide(L)'
;MSEQSQDTNVAADELLQLRLKELVKRPGYGTVGKPIKLACNYFPLIKLQKDIFGDPFKLAYDGKSTLFTVDELHLKQVSEKADTEKFSFKTVRENKPSELSILIKFTGLVHLDFRNAEAGSLDERKSFKAVRNSFYCIPQGAGADMKYGIELWRGLFISARVIDGFRPAINIDGVMEIVFHFCEKLLIIEMDFSITQLLLQAFHPNQLRLNTRLQPEQLSLLIPELKGVSIHTTHRNQDRIYRIKDILSTAVSMKFKRDGKEVSVAEYFRDVYGPLKYPNFPLVQVGSKKKPIYFPVELCQVAKCQRYNKKLKACQTTSIIRFASTDAPTRILKCIDMVKKSNFNSDPFLKSFGVQIKAEPMIVDGRVLAPPRLEYGKGNGGRQIILTPKDGAWNSNEFKFFESASCESFGFVSFLPPHKASMLQEFCLQIVRTCRSTGIEMPDSPKFYEQAQKNDSVEMVFKRIADKCDRGGVKCDLVFVALFSSEQYAQVKSCGDITFGLVTQCLLPRTIIDVAVKKSYSTMLNIAMKINMKIGGINTKLLEDEVLDNYLYKNNALVIGVDVVHPSAVETHLPSIASVVGNVDANVTKFHASVKIQPAKQELITGFIEQFSDRLLEYVDVNGTTPKNIIVYRDGVSEGQFMQVLEEELPALRRACKSFASNYRPLITFIVVQKRHHARFFCCDEAAARGRGKNIPAGTVIDRVVTSPNEYDFFLCSHHGIQGTSRPTRYHVLFDESNMDANAMQSITYYLCHLYGRCARSVSIPAPVYFADLVCARARYHVLAALNSGLVEKFSDEDSNSSSSSSSSSTQVKSCGDITFGLVTQCLLPRTIIDVAVKKSYSTMLNIAMKINMKIGGINTKLLEDEVLDNYLYKNNALVIGVDVVHPSAVETHLPSIASVVGNVDANVTKFHASVKIQPAKQELITGFIEQFSDRLLEYVDVNGTTPKNIIVYRDGVSEGQFMQVLEEELPALRRACKSFASNYRPLITFIVVQKRHHARFFCCDEAAARGRGKNIPAGTVIDRVVTSPNEYDFFLCSHHGIQGTSRPTRYHVLFDESNMDANAIQSITYYFCHLYGRCARSVSIPAPVYFADLVCARARYHILAALNSGLVEKFSDEDSKGTSSSSITKAESVKTELANIIALHERVKKIMYFA
;
A
#
# COMPACT_ATOMS: atom_id res chain seq x y z
N MET A 1 33.88 16.18 37.12
CA MET A 1 33.96 16.00 35.64
C MET A 1 32.86 15.11 35.06
N SER A 2 32.03 14.43 35.88
CA SER A 2 30.91 13.59 35.41
C SER A 2 29.56 14.30 35.30
N GLU A 3 29.38 15.47 35.92
CA GLU A 3 28.10 16.22 35.90
C GLU A 3 27.98 17.15 34.66
N GLN A 4 29.08 17.66 34.11
CA GLN A 4 29.05 18.54 32.93
C GLN A 4 28.61 17.84 31.63
N SER A 5 28.64 16.50 31.55
CA SER A 5 28.24 15.77 30.33
C SER A 5 26.75 15.42 30.28
N GLN A 6 26.06 15.42 31.42
CA GLN A 6 24.60 15.20 31.47
C GLN A 6 23.83 16.46 31.07
N ASP A 7 24.24 17.64 31.52
CA ASP A 7 23.61 18.92 31.17
C ASP A 7 23.71 19.25 29.66
N THR A 8 24.83 18.90 29.02
CA THR A 8 25.00 19.09 27.56
C THR A 8 24.08 18.20 26.72
N ASN A 9 23.69 17.02 27.23
CA ASN A 9 22.82 16.09 26.49
C ASN A 9 21.34 16.49 26.59
N VAL A 10 20.90 17.05 27.72
CA VAL A 10 19.52 17.54 27.91
C VAL A 10 19.26 18.79 27.06
N ALA A 11 20.17 19.78 27.11
CA ALA A 11 20.06 20.99 26.29
C ALA A 11 20.07 20.70 24.78
N ALA A 12 20.82 19.67 24.36
CA ALA A 12 20.91 19.28 22.95
C ALA A 12 19.73 18.39 22.49
N ASP A 13 18.99 17.74 23.40
CA ASP A 13 17.72 17.08 23.09
C ASP A 13 16.57 18.11 23.02
N GLU A 14 16.56 19.15 23.87
CA GLU A 14 15.63 20.29 23.75
C GLU A 14 15.86 21.09 22.45
N LEU A 15 17.12 21.32 22.06
CA LEU A 15 17.46 21.95 20.78
C LEU A 15 17.02 21.11 19.57
N LEU A 16 17.05 19.78 19.68
CA LEU A 16 16.57 18.85 18.66
C LEU A 16 15.04 18.93 18.53
N GLN A 17 14.32 18.97 19.65
CA GLN A 17 12.85 19.15 19.68
C GLN A 17 12.42 20.49 19.05
N LEU A 18 13.18 21.56 19.29
CA LEU A 18 13.01 22.86 18.62
C LEU A 18 13.30 22.78 17.11
N ARG A 19 14.35 22.06 16.69
CA ARG A 19 14.71 21.89 15.27
C ARG A 19 13.77 20.97 14.49
N LEU A 20 13.05 20.06 15.15
CA LEU A 20 12.08 19.17 14.49
C LEU A 20 10.80 19.91 14.02
N LYS A 21 10.60 21.17 14.41
CA LYS A 21 9.43 21.98 14.03
C LYS A 21 9.54 22.65 12.66
N GLU A 22 10.73 22.71 12.07
CA GLU A 22 10.98 23.34 10.77
C GLU A 22 11.96 22.54 9.91
N LEU A 23 11.77 22.57 8.58
CA LEU A 23 12.72 21.99 7.64
C LEU A 23 14.03 22.78 7.64
N VAL A 24 15.15 22.10 7.38
CA VAL A 24 16.46 22.76 7.26
C VAL A 24 16.45 23.80 6.15
N LYS A 25 16.91 25.00 6.49
CA LYS A 25 17.09 26.10 5.53
C LYS A 25 18.31 25.84 4.66
N ARG A 26 18.23 26.28 3.41
CA ARG A 26 19.35 26.20 2.47
C ARG A 26 20.58 26.95 3.03
N PRO A 27 21.75 26.29 3.20
CA PRO A 27 22.96 26.94 3.74
C PRO A 27 23.62 27.90 2.74
N GLY A 28 23.28 27.75 1.46
CA GLY A 28 23.80 28.53 0.35
C GLY A 28 23.56 27.79 -0.96
N TYR A 29 24.11 28.32 -2.04
CA TYR A 29 24.05 27.68 -3.35
C TYR A 29 25.43 27.17 -3.74
N GLY A 30 25.48 26.05 -4.46
CA GLY A 30 26.73 25.49 -4.92
C GLY A 30 27.41 26.39 -5.96
N THR A 31 28.74 26.31 -5.98
CA THR A 31 29.64 27.11 -6.80
C THR A 31 30.58 26.25 -7.64
N VAL A 32 30.69 24.95 -7.33
CA VAL A 32 31.59 24.00 -8.02
C VAL A 32 30.94 23.45 -9.30
N GLY A 33 31.74 23.28 -10.35
CA GLY A 33 31.33 22.68 -11.63
C GLY A 33 31.28 23.69 -12.79
N LYS A 34 31.22 23.17 -14.01
CA LYS A 34 31.18 24.02 -15.22
C LYS A 34 29.78 24.60 -15.41
N PRO A 35 29.62 25.92 -15.63
CA PRO A 35 28.30 26.50 -15.83
C PRO A 35 27.64 25.97 -17.11
N ILE A 36 26.32 25.79 -17.07
CA ILE A 36 25.51 25.38 -18.21
C ILE A 36 24.17 26.10 -18.19
N LYS A 37 23.76 26.70 -19.32
CA LYS A 37 22.45 27.33 -19.46
C LYS A 37 21.41 26.31 -19.90
N LEU A 38 20.31 26.25 -19.17
CA LEU A 38 19.25 25.28 -19.38
C LEU A 38 17.90 25.99 -19.52
N ALA A 39 17.04 25.46 -20.38
CA ALA A 39 15.61 25.71 -20.32
C ALA A 39 14.97 24.63 -19.43
N CYS A 40 13.88 24.96 -18.76
CA CYS A 40 13.07 23.98 -18.04
C CYS A 40 11.60 24.11 -18.40
N ASN A 41 10.84 23.05 -18.18
CA ASN A 41 9.41 23.01 -18.51
C ASN A 41 8.53 23.73 -17.48
N TYR A 42 9.07 24.75 -16.81
CA TYR A 42 8.35 25.67 -15.95
C TYR A 42 8.04 26.93 -16.74
N PHE A 43 6.84 27.46 -16.56
CA PHE A 43 6.38 28.69 -17.19
C PHE A 43 6.04 29.71 -16.10
N PRO A 44 6.60 30.93 -16.14
CA PRO A 44 6.30 31.95 -15.15
C PRO A 44 4.82 32.31 -15.12
N LEU A 45 4.29 32.49 -13.91
CA LEU A 45 3.01 33.15 -13.69
C LEU A 45 3.24 34.65 -13.55
N ILE A 46 2.56 35.44 -14.38
CA ILE A 46 2.59 36.90 -14.36
C ILE A 46 1.26 37.36 -13.73
N LYS A 47 1.36 38.20 -12.70
CA LYS A 47 0.22 38.91 -12.11
C LYS A 47 0.15 40.30 -12.75
N LEU A 48 -0.89 40.59 -13.52
CA LEU A 48 -1.13 41.92 -14.06
C LEU A 48 -2.05 42.72 -13.13
N GLN A 49 -1.45 43.61 -12.33
CA GLN A 49 -2.01 44.84 -11.70
C GLN A 49 -3.41 44.84 -11.03
N LYS A 50 -3.71 45.97 -10.38
CA LYS A 50 -4.52 46.10 -9.14
C LYS A 50 -6.02 46.40 -9.31
N ASP A 51 -6.51 46.67 -10.51
CA ASP A 51 -7.87 47.18 -10.71
C ASP A 51 -8.67 46.30 -11.67
N ILE A 52 -9.28 45.23 -11.18
CA ILE A 52 -10.27 44.44 -11.94
C ILE A 52 -11.37 43.98 -10.97
N PHE A 53 -12.31 44.87 -10.65
CA PHE A 53 -13.54 44.53 -9.93
C PHE A 53 -14.75 45.00 -10.72
N GLY A 54 -15.64 44.06 -11.02
CA GLY A 54 -16.88 44.34 -11.75
C GLY A 54 -17.84 43.15 -11.89
N ASP A 55 -17.46 41.93 -11.46
CA ASP A 55 -18.32 40.75 -11.60
C ASP A 55 -18.13 39.76 -10.42
N PRO A 56 -19.08 39.69 -9.47
CA PRO A 56 -18.97 38.94 -8.21
C PRO A 56 -19.20 37.43 -8.32
N PHE A 57 -19.45 36.86 -9.51
CA PHE A 57 -19.79 35.43 -9.67
C PHE A 57 -18.64 34.53 -10.16
N LYS A 58 -17.38 34.96 -10.01
CA LYS A 58 -16.20 34.17 -10.43
C LYS A 58 -15.78 33.17 -9.36
N LEU A 59 -16.09 31.90 -9.61
CA LEU A 59 -15.97 30.78 -8.66
C LEU A 59 -14.96 29.72 -9.14
N ALA A 60 -14.07 29.24 -8.27
CA ALA A 60 -13.22 28.06 -8.49
C ALA A 60 -13.68 26.91 -7.59
N TYR A 61 -13.95 25.73 -8.13
CA TYR A 61 -14.39 24.56 -7.35
C TYR A 61 -13.47 23.37 -7.60
N ASP A 62 -13.05 22.70 -6.53
CA ASP A 62 -12.15 21.53 -6.58
C ASP A 62 -12.84 20.22 -7.04
N GLY A 63 -14.17 20.26 -7.25
CA GLY A 63 -14.97 19.09 -7.63
C GLY A 63 -15.38 18.21 -6.46
N LYS A 64 -15.10 18.59 -5.21
CA LYS A 64 -15.43 17.85 -3.98
C LYS A 64 -16.17 18.68 -2.94
N SER A 65 -15.55 19.76 -2.44
CA SER A 65 -16.06 20.50 -1.28
C SER A 65 -15.52 21.93 -1.14
N THR A 66 -14.51 22.34 -1.91
CA THR A 66 -13.83 23.62 -1.69
C THR A 66 -14.13 24.59 -2.84
N LEU A 67 -14.63 25.77 -2.49
CA LEU A 67 -15.04 26.82 -3.41
C LEU A 67 -14.23 28.10 -3.11
N PHE A 68 -13.56 28.66 -4.12
CA PHE A 68 -12.84 29.93 -4.03
C PHE A 68 -13.58 30.99 -4.83
N THR A 69 -13.59 32.22 -4.34
CA THR A 69 -14.15 33.39 -5.03
C THR A 69 -13.14 34.53 -5.00
N VAL A 70 -13.20 35.39 -6.01
CA VAL A 70 -12.36 36.60 -6.09
C VAL A 70 -12.89 37.68 -5.16
N ASP A 71 -14.21 37.86 -5.16
CA ASP A 71 -14.92 38.81 -4.31
C ASP A 71 -15.53 38.08 -3.11
N GLU A 72 -15.62 38.76 -1.96
CA GLU A 72 -16.30 38.23 -0.79
C GLU A 72 -17.79 38.00 -1.11
N LEU A 73 -18.25 36.76 -1.02
CA LEU A 73 -19.67 36.45 -1.18
C LEU A 73 -20.44 37.07 -0.01
N HIS A 74 -21.46 37.86 -0.31
CA HIS A 74 -22.40 38.39 0.69
C HIS A 74 -23.32 37.29 1.23
N LEU A 75 -22.75 36.38 2.02
CA LEU A 75 -23.46 35.30 2.69
C LEU A 75 -24.08 35.84 3.98
N LYS A 76 -25.37 35.57 4.23
CA LYS A 76 -26.01 35.90 5.51
C LYS A 76 -25.25 35.22 6.65
N GLN A 77 -25.01 35.93 7.77
CA GLN A 77 -24.40 35.34 8.98
C GLN A 77 -25.14 34.04 9.34
N VAL A 78 -24.42 32.92 9.26
CA VAL A 78 -24.99 31.59 9.41
C VAL A 78 -25.31 31.33 10.88
N SER A 79 -26.56 31.55 11.27
CA SER A 79 -27.17 30.82 12.40
C SER A 79 -27.48 29.38 11.96
N GLU A 80 -27.62 28.44 12.89
CA GLU A 80 -27.93 27.01 12.64
C GLU A 80 -29.23 26.76 11.83
N LYS A 81 -29.94 27.82 11.42
CA LYS A 81 -31.15 27.78 10.58
C LYS A 81 -30.97 28.55 9.26
N ALA A 82 -29.80 28.50 8.62
CA ALA A 82 -29.66 29.06 7.27
C ALA A 82 -30.35 28.16 6.24
N ASP A 83 -31.26 28.74 5.45
CA ASP A 83 -31.98 28.06 4.38
C ASP A 83 -30.99 27.46 3.36
N THR A 84 -31.06 26.14 3.17
CA THR A 84 -30.35 25.47 2.09
C THR A 84 -31.02 25.83 0.77
N GLU A 85 -30.29 26.46 -0.15
CA GLU A 85 -30.81 26.66 -1.49
C GLU A 85 -30.89 25.29 -2.19
N LYS A 86 -32.13 24.90 -2.51
CA LYS A 86 -32.43 23.67 -3.24
C LYS A 86 -32.39 23.97 -4.71
N PHE A 87 -31.43 23.37 -5.40
CA PHE A 87 -31.35 23.45 -6.86
C PHE A 87 -31.97 22.18 -7.45
N SER A 88 -32.98 22.36 -8.29
CA SER A 88 -33.56 21.26 -9.08
C SER A 88 -32.97 21.30 -10.48
N PHE A 89 -32.31 20.23 -10.89
CA PHE A 89 -31.79 20.12 -12.25
C PHE A 89 -32.15 18.79 -12.89
N LYS A 90 -32.51 18.86 -14.17
CA LYS A 90 -32.73 17.67 -15.00
C LYS A 90 -31.36 17.14 -15.43
N THR A 91 -30.92 16.04 -14.85
CA THR A 91 -29.69 15.38 -15.29
C THR A 91 -29.98 14.57 -16.56
N VAL A 92 -29.09 14.62 -17.55
CA VAL A 92 -29.26 13.91 -18.84
C VAL A 92 -29.38 12.38 -18.68
N ARG A 93 -29.00 11.83 -17.51
CA ARG A 93 -29.02 10.39 -17.20
C ARG A 93 -30.39 9.84 -16.81
N GLU A 94 -31.30 10.68 -16.33
CA GLU A 94 -32.64 10.26 -15.92
C GLU A 94 -33.65 11.31 -16.39
N ASN A 95 -34.72 10.89 -17.09
CA ASN A 95 -35.87 11.77 -17.39
C ASN A 95 -36.66 12.18 -16.13
N LYS A 96 -36.07 12.01 -14.94
CA LYS A 96 -36.59 12.49 -13.66
C LYS A 96 -35.68 13.62 -13.17
N PRO A 97 -36.23 14.81 -12.82
CA PRO A 97 -35.44 15.86 -12.20
C PRO A 97 -34.82 15.33 -10.90
N SER A 98 -33.50 15.52 -10.74
CA SER A 98 -32.80 15.17 -9.51
C SER A 98 -32.66 16.46 -8.69
N GLU A 99 -33.22 16.48 -7.49
CA GLU A 99 -33.05 17.61 -6.57
C GLU A 99 -31.77 17.44 -5.76
N LEU A 100 -30.95 18.48 -5.71
CA LEU A 100 -29.74 18.54 -4.92
C LEU A 100 -29.76 19.80 -4.05
N SER A 101 -29.54 19.62 -2.76
CA SER A 101 -29.44 20.72 -1.79
C SER A 101 -27.96 21.06 -1.61
N ILE A 102 -27.58 22.33 -1.84
CA ILE A 102 -26.19 22.78 -1.73
C ILE A 102 -26.11 23.78 -0.57
N LEU A 103 -25.21 23.52 0.39
CA LEU A 103 -24.90 24.43 1.49
C LEU A 103 -23.51 25.04 1.25
N ILE A 104 -23.44 26.37 1.20
CA ILE A 104 -22.16 27.11 1.07
C ILE A 104 -21.90 27.81 2.39
N LYS A 105 -20.76 27.50 3.03
CA LYS A 105 -20.32 28.11 4.29
C LYS A 105 -18.99 28.81 4.10
N PHE A 106 -18.89 30.06 4.55
CA PHE A 106 -17.61 30.78 4.59
C PHE A 106 -16.66 30.10 5.59
N THR A 107 -15.47 29.72 5.12
CA THR A 107 -14.43 29.05 5.92
C THR A 107 -13.25 29.97 6.28
N GLY A 108 -12.99 31.03 5.52
CA GLY A 108 -11.93 32.00 5.82
C GLY A 108 -11.48 32.80 4.60
N LEU A 109 -10.80 33.93 4.85
CA LEU A 109 -10.12 34.69 3.80
C LEU A 109 -8.79 34.01 3.47
N VAL A 110 -8.62 33.62 2.21
CA VAL A 110 -7.34 33.11 1.71
C VAL A 110 -6.57 34.29 1.14
N HIS A 111 -5.62 34.83 1.90
CA HIS A 111 -4.53 35.59 1.27
C HIS A 111 -3.80 34.62 0.35
N LEU A 112 -3.83 34.88 -0.96
CA LEU A 112 -3.07 34.13 -1.96
C LEU A 112 -1.56 34.41 -1.77
N ASP A 113 -1.00 33.87 -0.69
CA ASP A 113 0.40 33.50 -0.58
C ASP A 113 0.47 32.07 -1.11
N PHE A 114 1.16 31.84 -2.23
CA PHE A 114 1.00 30.68 -3.12
C PHE A 114 1.42 29.31 -2.52
N ARG A 115 1.34 29.08 -1.21
CA ARG A 115 1.88 27.89 -0.55
C ARG A 115 1.19 26.57 -0.87
N ASN A 116 0.00 26.55 -1.44
CA ASN A 116 -0.63 25.35 -1.99
C ASN A 116 -1.72 25.74 -3.00
N ALA A 117 -1.48 25.55 -4.30
CA ALA A 117 -2.47 25.77 -5.34
C ALA A 117 -2.65 24.48 -6.16
N GLU A 118 -3.73 23.74 -5.90
CA GLU A 118 -4.28 22.75 -6.82
C GLU A 118 -5.43 23.40 -7.61
N ALA A 119 -5.37 23.36 -8.94
CA ALA A 119 -6.27 24.11 -9.83
C ALA A 119 -7.47 23.27 -10.32
N GLY A 120 -8.68 23.83 -10.17
CA GLY A 120 -9.88 23.64 -11.04
C GLY A 120 -10.01 24.83 -12.01
N SER A 121 -10.89 24.92 -13.03
CA SER A 121 -12.23 24.39 -13.29
C SER A 121 -12.51 24.27 -14.82
N LEU A 122 -13.74 23.82 -15.15
CA LEU A 122 -14.39 23.44 -16.42
C LEU A 122 -14.53 24.55 -17.48
N ASP A 123 -14.23 24.17 -18.73
CA ASP A 123 -15.25 24.17 -19.83
C ASP A 123 -14.92 23.18 -20.98
N GLU A 124 -13.72 22.60 -21.03
CA GLU A 124 -13.28 21.74 -22.16
C GLU A 124 -13.61 20.23 -22.07
N ARG A 125 -14.57 19.82 -21.23
CA ARG A 125 -14.85 18.39 -20.95
C ARG A 125 -15.30 17.53 -22.16
N LYS A 126 -15.54 18.14 -23.33
CA LYS A 126 -15.84 17.40 -24.56
C LYS A 126 -14.60 16.91 -25.31
N SER A 127 -13.42 17.51 -25.06
CA SER A 127 -12.19 17.24 -25.84
C SER A 127 -11.08 16.56 -25.01
N PHE A 128 -11.15 16.62 -23.68
CA PHE A 128 -10.12 16.09 -22.79
C PHE A 128 -10.67 15.26 -21.62
N LYS A 129 -9.90 14.27 -21.17
CA LYS A 129 -10.15 13.44 -20.00
C LYS A 129 -9.12 13.73 -18.91
N ALA A 130 -9.56 14.29 -17.78
CA ALA A 130 -8.72 14.50 -16.60
C ALA A 130 -8.49 13.20 -15.82
N VAL A 131 -7.25 12.99 -15.37
CA VAL A 131 -6.80 11.91 -14.50
C VAL A 131 -5.76 12.48 -13.53
N ARG A 132 -6.17 12.81 -12.30
CA ARG A 132 -5.36 13.58 -11.34
C ARG A 132 -4.89 14.89 -11.98
N ASN A 133 -3.60 15.20 -11.91
CA ASN A 133 -2.99 16.42 -12.43
C ASN A 133 -2.61 16.31 -13.92
N SER A 134 -3.17 15.33 -14.63
CA SER A 134 -2.94 15.12 -16.06
C SER A 134 -4.25 15.16 -16.85
N PHE A 135 -4.17 15.72 -18.06
CA PHE A 135 -5.28 15.88 -18.98
C PHE A 135 -4.94 15.20 -20.30
N TYR A 136 -5.80 14.31 -20.78
CA TYR A 136 -5.56 13.50 -21.98
C TYR A 136 -6.53 13.86 -23.09
N CYS A 137 -6.04 14.13 -24.29
CA CYS A 137 -6.89 14.42 -25.45
C CYS A 137 -7.72 13.18 -25.78
N ILE A 138 -9.02 13.35 -25.96
CA ILE A 138 -9.89 12.31 -26.51
C ILE A 138 -9.61 12.28 -28.03
N PRO A 139 -9.09 11.18 -28.59
CA PRO A 139 -8.83 11.09 -30.02
C PRO A 139 -10.13 11.28 -30.82
N GLN A 140 -10.07 12.05 -31.91
CA GLN A 140 -11.22 12.23 -32.83
C GLN A 140 -11.45 10.98 -33.73
N GLY A 141 -10.58 9.96 -33.64
CA GLY A 141 -10.65 8.66 -34.31
C GLY A 141 -10.01 7.56 -33.46
N ALA A 142 -9.54 6.45 -34.04
CA ALA A 142 -8.76 5.45 -33.30
C ALA A 142 -7.39 6.02 -32.87
N GLY A 143 -7.04 5.90 -31.59
CA GLY A 143 -5.71 6.23 -31.08
C GLY A 143 -4.64 5.29 -31.61
N ALA A 144 -3.40 5.42 -31.11
CA ALA A 144 -2.35 4.47 -31.49
C ALA A 144 -2.65 3.08 -30.90
N ASP A 145 -2.93 2.11 -31.78
CA ASP A 145 -3.27 0.74 -31.41
C ASP A 145 -2.08 0.02 -30.75
N MET A 146 -2.26 -0.35 -29.48
CA MET A 146 -1.26 -1.08 -28.71
C MET A 146 -1.50 -2.60 -28.68
N LYS A 147 -2.45 -3.08 -29.50
CA LYS A 147 -2.97 -4.46 -29.57
C LYS A 147 -3.70 -4.88 -28.30
N TYR A 148 -4.54 -5.92 -28.43
CA TYR A 148 -5.36 -6.46 -27.35
C TYR A 148 -6.46 -5.49 -26.88
N GLY A 149 -7.06 -4.74 -27.81
CA GLY A 149 -8.20 -3.87 -27.50
C GLY A 149 -7.88 -2.65 -26.63
N ILE A 150 -6.63 -2.17 -26.66
CA ILE A 150 -6.19 -0.96 -25.97
C ILE A 150 -5.50 0.03 -26.91
N GLU A 151 -5.70 1.32 -26.63
CA GLU A 151 -5.11 2.43 -27.37
C GLU A 151 -4.37 3.39 -26.45
N LEU A 152 -3.36 4.05 -27.02
CA LEU A 152 -2.54 5.02 -26.30
C LEU A 152 -3.05 6.44 -26.56
N TRP A 153 -3.42 7.14 -25.48
CA TRP A 153 -3.83 8.54 -25.53
C TRP A 153 -2.69 9.43 -25.09
N ARG A 154 -2.55 10.57 -25.77
CA ARG A 154 -1.60 11.62 -25.42
C ARG A 154 -2.27 12.63 -24.50
N GLY A 155 -1.47 13.17 -23.60
CA GLY A 155 -1.91 14.17 -22.65
C GLY A 155 -0.77 15.05 -22.19
N LEU A 156 -1.12 15.89 -21.23
CA LEU A 156 -0.25 16.85 -20.61
C LEU A 156 -0.39 16.74 -19.09
N PHE A 157 0.68 17.05 -18.38
CA PHE A 157 0.68 17.23 -16.93
C PHE A 157 0.76 18.73 -16.61
N ILE A 158 0.01 19.19 -15.61
CA ILE A 158 0.07 20.55 -15.09
C ILE A 158 0.17 20.50 -13.57
N SER A 159 1.09 21.29 -12.99
CA SER A 159 1.06 21.61 -11.56
C SER A 159 1.57 23.02 -11.30
N ALA A 160 0.87 23.78 -10.46
CA ALA A 160 1.38 25.03 -9.93
C ALA A 160 2.45 24.75 -8.86
N ARG A 161 3.51 25.54 -8.84
CA ARG A 161 4.66 25.44 -7.92
C ARG A 161 5.10 26.83 -7.47
N VAL A 162 5.52 26.93 -6.21
CA VAL A 162 6.30 28.08 -5.73
C VAL A 162 7.76 27.74 -5.86
N ILE A 163 8.49 28.64 -6.48
CA ILE A 163 9.90 28.48 -6.77
C ILE A 163 10.71 29.60 -6.11
N ASP A 164 12.02 29.46 -6.17
CA ASP A 164 13.02 30.41 -5.66
C ASP A 164 12.61 31.89 -5.81
N GLY A 165 12.73 32.65 -4.71
CA GLY A 165 12.24 34.02 -4.58
C GLY A 165 10.72 34.15 -4.39
N PHE A 166 10.04 33.09 -3.91
CA PHE A 166 8.58 33.03 -3.71
C PHE A 166 7.78 33.32 -4.99
N ARG A 167 8.34 32.99 -6.15
CA ARG A 167 7.69 33.24 -7.43
C ARG A 167 6.77 32.08 -7.78
N PRO A 168 5.55 32.33 -8.27
CA PRO A 168 4.69 31.29 -8.78
C PRO A 168 5.11 30.88 -10.20
N ALA A 169 5.10 29.58 -10.47
CA ALA A 169 5.35 29.01 -11.78
C ALA A 169 4.44 27.80 -12.03
N ILE A 170 4.18 27.50 -13.30
CA ILE A 170 3.43 26.30 -13.68
C ILE A 170 4.40 25.34 -14.37
N ASN A 171 4.50 24.14 -13.83
CA ASN A 171 5.21 23.03 -14.47
C ASN A 171 4.27 22.35 -15.46
N ILE A 172 4.66 22.30 -16.74
CA ILE A 172 3.88 21.69 -17.81
C ILE A 172 4.74 20.65 -18.53
N ASP A 173 4.28 19.39 -18.57
CA ASP A 173 4.97 18.32 -19.30
C ASP A 173 4.03 17.76 -20.39
N GLY A 174 4.28 18.16 -21.64
CA GLY A 174 3.44 17.88 -22.81
C GLY A 174 3.65 16.51 -23.47
N VAL A 175 4.27 15.58 -22.75
CA VAL A 175 4.54 14.20 -23.23
C VAL A 175 4.11 13.22 -22.15
N MET A 176 2.81 13.24 -21.85
CA MET A 176 2.15 12.19 -21.06
C MET A 176 1.44 11.23 -21.99
N GLU A 177 1.63 9.94 -21.75
CA GLU A 177 0.85 8.90 -22.40
C GLU A 177 0.14 8.03 -21.36
N ILE A 178 -1.09 7.64 -21.66
CA ILE A 178 -1.84 6.71 -20.84
C ILE A 178 -2.67 5.80 -21.73
N VAL A 179 -2.92 4.60 -21.23
CA VAL A 179 -3.63 3.57 -21.99
C VAL A 179 -5.11 3.60 -21.64
N PHE A 180 -5.93 3.61 -22.68
CA PHE A 180 -7.39 3.48 -22.60
C PHE A 180 -7.84 2.23 -23.35
N HIS A 181 -9.01 1.70 -22.99
CA HIS A 181 -9.66 0.68 -23.79
C HIS A 181 -10.22 1.28 -25.08
N PHE A 182 -10.08 0.57 -26.21
CA PHE A 182 -10.74 0.96 -27.46
C PHE A 182 -12.25 1.05 -27.28
N CYS A 183 -12.87 2.09 -27.85
CA CYS A 183 -14.31 2.19 -27.97
C CYS A 183 -14.83 1.34 -29.15
N GLU A 184 -14.56 0.04 -29.12
CA GLU A 184 -14.89 -0.88 -30.22
C GLU A 184 -15.90 -1.96 -29.80
N LYS A 185 -16.47 -2.64 -30.80
CA LYS A 185 -17.32 -3.81 -30.56
C LYS A 185 -16.52 -4.86 -29.81
N LEU A 186 -17.09 -5.41 -28.74
CA LEU A 186 -16.41 -6.36 -27.86
C LEU A 186 -15.92 -7.59 -28.63
N LEU A 187 -16.69 -8.05 -29.63
CA LEU A 187 -16.32 -9.12 -30.55
C LEU A 187 -14.97 -8.88 -31.25
N ILE A 188 -14.67 -7.65 -31.66
CA ILE A 188 -13.40 -7.31 -32.34
C ILE A 188 -12.23 -7.43 -31.36
N ILE A 189 -12.43 -7.01 -30.11
CA ILE A 189 -11.43 -7.12 -29.05
C ILE A 189 -11.16 -8.59 -28.69
N GLU A 190 -12.20 -9.42 -28.61
CA GLU A 190 -12.06 -10.87 -28.37
C GLU A 190 -11.28 -11.57 -29.48
N MET A 191 -11.51 -11.16 -30.74
CA MET A 191 -10.80 -11.71 -31.89
C MET A 191 -9.33 -11.28 -31.91
N ASP A 192 -9.02 -10.00 -31.71
CA ASP A 192 -7.64 -9.51 -31.64
C ASP A 192 -6.84 -10.20 -30.53
N PHE A 193 -7.48 -10.45 -29.39
CA PHE A 193 -6.88 -11.21 -28.29
C PHE A 193 -6.56 -12.66 -28.68
N SER A 194 -7.50 -13.33 -29.34
CA SER A 194 -7.39 -14.74 -29.77
C SER A 194 -6.33 -14.93 -30.87
N ILE A 195 -6.25 -14.01 -31.83
CA ILE A 195 -5.27 -14.01 -32.93
C ILE A 195 -3.85 -13.77 -32.38
N THR A 196 -3.69 -12.74 -31.54
CA THR A 196 -2.36 -12.28 -31.12
C THR A 196 -1.68 -13.22 -30.13
N GLN A 197 -2.44 -14.03 -29.37
CA GLN A 197 -1.86 -14.94 -28.37
C GLN A 197 -1.55 -16.36 -28.91
N LEU A 198 -2.19 -16.80 -29.99
CA LEU A 198 -2.05 -18.19 -30.49
C LEU A 198 -1.23 -18.35 -31.78
N LEU A 199 -0.70 -17.28 -32.39
CA LEU A 199 -0.05 -17.33 -33.71
C LEU A 199 -0.93 -18.01 -34.80
N LEU A 200 -2.24 -18.09 -34.60
CA LEU A 200 -3.18 -18.71 -35.53
C LEU A 200 -3.68 -17.66 -36.53
N GLN A 201 -3.43 -17.89 -37.82
CA GLN A 201 -4.00 -17.13 -38.95
C GLN A 201 -5.53 -17.28 -39.09
N ALA A 202 -6.21 -17.98 -38.17
CA ALA A 202 -7.53 -18.58 -38.38
C ALA A 202 -8.75 -17.72 -37.98
N PHE A 203 -8.56 -16.47 -37.54
CA PHE A 203 -9.66 -15.63 -37.05
C PHE A 203 -9.65 -14.23 -37.66
N HIS A 204 -9.61 -14.10 -38.99
CA HIS A 204 -9.96 -12.82 -39.61
C HIS A 204 -11.48 -12.58 -39.49
N PRO A 205 -12.00 -11.34 -39.29
CA PRO A 205 -13.45 -11.06 -39.21
C PRO A 205 -14.28 -11.66 -40.36
N ASN A 206 -13.65 -11.80 -41.53
CA ASN A 206 -14.26 -12.32 -42.76
C ASN A 206 -14.28 -13.87 -42.83
N GLN A 207 -13.72 -14.57 -41.83
CA GLN A 207 -13.65 -16.03 -41.77
C GLN A 207 -14.56 -16.65 -40.69
N LEU A 208 -15.25 -15.82 -39.90
CA LEU A 208 -16.20 -16.31 -38.88
C LEU A 208 -17.43 -16.94 -39.54
N ARG A 209 -17.77 -18.16 -39.11
CA ARG A 209 -18.98 -18.89 -39.53
C ARG A 209 -19.96 -19.01 -38.35
N LEU A 210 -21.21 -19.35 -38.65
CA LEU A 210 -22.28 -19.50 -37.64
C LEU A 210 -21.93 -20.50 -36.52
N ASN A 211 -21.09 -21.49 -36.82
CA ASN A 211 -20.65 -22.56 -35.92
C ASN A 211 -19.29 -22.30 -35.25
N THR A 212 -18.68 -21.13 -35.46
CA THR A 212 -17.40 -20.80 -34.81
C THR A 212 -17.59 -20.66 -33.29
N ARG A 213 -16.74 -21.34 -32.51
CA ARG A 213 -16.80 -21.39 -31.04
C ARG A 213 -15.41 -21.22 -30.43
N LEU A 214 -15.34 -20.52 -29.30
CA LEU A 214 -14.13 -20.40 -28.48
C LEU A 214 -13.96 -21.63 -27.58
N GLN A 215 -12.73 -22.13 -27.48
CA GLN A 215 -12.37 -23.25 -26.60
C GLN A 215 -12.24 -22.79 -25.14
N PRO A 216 -12.41 -23.68 -24.15
CA PRO A 216 -12.31 -23.34 -22.72
C PRO A 216 -10.99 -22.66 -22.32
N GLU A 217 -9.88 -23.05 -22.93
CA GLU A 217 -8.55 -22.47 -22.69
C GLU A 217 -8.46 -21.02 -23.19
N GLN A 218 -9.20 -20.69 -24.25
CA GLN A 218 -9.26 -19.32 -24.78
C GLN A 218 -10.12 -18.42 -23.86
N LEU A 219 -11.23 -18.97 -23.36
CA LEU A 219 -12.10 -18.30 -22.40
C LEU A 219 -11.39 -17.99 -21.08
N SER A 220 -10.59 -18.92 -20.55
CA SER A 220 -9.86 -18.73 -19.29
C SER A 220 -8.82 -17.61 -19.37
N LEU A 221 -8.28 -17.32 -20.56
CA LEU A 221 -7.36 -16.22 -20.81
C LEU A 221 -8.08 -14.87 -21.03
N LEU A 222 -9.30 -14.90 -21.57
CA LEU A 222 -10.09 -13.72 -21.91
C LEU A 222 -10.88 -13.14 -20.72
N ILE A 223 -11.45 -14.01 -19.88
CA ILE A 223 -12.25 -13.63 -18.70
C ILE A 223 -11.51 -12.60 -17.82
N PRO A 224 -10.24 -12.82 -17.44
CA PRO A 224 -9.51 -11.86 -16.60
C PRO A 224 -9.35 -10.49 -17.26
N GLU A 225 -9.34 -10.38 -18.58
CA GLU A 225 -9.12 -9.14 -19.33
C GLU A 225 -10.39 -8.29 -19.50
N LEU A 226 -11.56 -8.91 -19.71
CA LEU A 226 -12.82 -8.18 -19.89
C LEU A 226 -13.57 -7.93 -18.58
N LYS A 227 -13.30 -8.71 -17.53
CA LYS A 227 -13.95 -8.52 -16.22
C LYS A 227 -13.68 -7.12 -15.67
N GLY A 228 -14.76 -6.43 -15.30
CA GLY A 228 -14.75 -5.08 -14.77
C GLY A 228 -14.79 -3.95 -15.80
N VAL A 229 -14.67 -4.25 -17.10
CA VAL A 229 -14.84 -3.28 -18.20
C VAL A 229 -16.30 -2.85 -18.31
N SER A 230 -16.55 -1.61 -18.71
CA SER A 230 -17.91 -1.08 -18.94
C SER A 230 -18.27 -1.08 -20.42
N ILE A 231 -19.52 -1.34 -20.76
CA ILE A 231 -20.01 -1.51 -22.14
C ILE A 231 -21.36 -0.80 -22.35
N HIS A 232 -21.64 -0.43 -23.59
CA HIS A 232 -22.96 -0.09 -24.12
C HIS A 232 -23.50 -1.24 -24.95
N THR A 233 -24.82 -1.28 -25.12
CA THR A 233 -25.49 -2.26 -25.97
C THR A 233 -25.97 -1.61 -27.27
N THR A 234 -25.70 -2.22 -28.41
CA THR A 234 -26.02 -1.61 -29.72
C THR A 234 -27.40 -1.96 -30.27
N HIS A 235 -28.11 -2.90 -29.65
CA HIS A 235 -29.42 -3.38 -30.11
C HIS A 235 -30.60 -2.50 -29.63
N ARG A 236 -30.33 -1.44 -28.84
CA ARG A 236 -31.34 -0.49 -28.33
C ARG A 236 -30.82 0.94 -28.45
N ASN A 237 -31.69 1.90 -28.72
CA ASN A 237 -31.37 3.34 -28.66
C ASN A 237 -31.37 3.85 -27.20
N GLN A 238 -30.47 3.31 -26.36
CA GLN A 238 -30.28 3.76 -24.97
C GLN A 238 -28.79 3.91 -24.66
N ASP A 239 -28.40 5.05 -24.09
CA ASP A 239 -27.01 5.33 -23.74
C ASP A 239 -26.62 4.79 -22.34
N ARG A 240 -27.11 3.58 -22.02
CA ARG A 240 -26.92 2.96 -20.71
C ARG A 240 -25.62 2.17 -20.66
N ILE A 241 -24.79 2.48 -19.66
CA ILE A 241 -23.52 1.80 -19.41
C ILE A 241 -23.72 0.63 -18.44
N TYR A 242 -23.21 -0.54 -18.79
CA TYR A 242 -23.20 -1.74 -17.95
C TYR A 242 -21.77 -2.16 -17.64
N ARG A 243 -21.53 -2.72 -16.45
CA ARG A 243 -20.20 -3.24 -16.06
C ARG A 243 -20.17 -4.76 -16.15
N ILE A 244 -19.19 -5.30 -16.87
CA ILE A 244 -18.97 -6.74 -17.06
C ILE A 244 -18.59 -7.38 -15.72
N LYS A 245 -19.36 -8.37 -15.30
CA LYS A 245 -19.07 -9.19 -14.13
C LYS A 245 -18.43 -10.52 -14.50
N ASP A 246 -18.90 -11.14 -15.57
CA ASP A 246 -18.36 -12.40 -16.05
C ASP A 246 -18.59 -12.61 -17.55
N ILE A 247 -17.86 -13.58 -18.10
CA ILE A 247 -18.10 -14.11 -19.44
C ILE A 247 -18.56 -15.57 -19.28
N LEU A 248 -19.70 -15.89 -19.88
CA LEU A 248 -20.35 -17.19 -19.75
C LEU A 248 -20.37 -17.96 -21.08
N SER A 249 -21.05 -19.10 -21.10
CA SER A 249 -21.20 -19.96 -22.28
C SER A 249 -21.99 -19.29 -23.41
N THR A 250 -22.41 -20.06 -24.40
CA THR A 250 -22.99 -19.54 -25.65
C THR A 250 -24.44 -19.10 -25.53
N ALA A 251 -24.90 -18.24 -26.45
CA ALA A 251 -26.29 -17.81 -26.53
C ALA A 251 -27.28 -18.97 -26.76
N VAL A 252 -26.82 -20.05 -27.40
CA VAL A 252 -27.62 -21.27 -27.63
C VAL A 252 -27.79 -22.08 -26.34
N SER A 253 -26.76 -22.15 -25.50
CA SER A 253 -26.77 -22.97 -24.28
C SER A 253 -27.42 -22.28 -23.09
N MET A 254 -27.32 -20.94 -23.01
CA MET A 254 -27.84 -20.19 -21.88
C MET A 254 -29.34 -19.97 -22.01
N LYS A 255 -30.11 -20.43 -21.02
CA LYS A 255 -31.57 -20.27 -20.95
C LYS A 255 -32.00 -19.37 -19.80
N PHE A 256 -33.15 -18.72 -19.96
CA PHE A 256 -33.82 -17.97 -18.89
C PHE A 256 -35.34 -18.09 -19.02
N LYS A 257 -36.06 -17.85 -17.93
CA LYS A 257 -37.54 -17.92 -17.91
C LYS A 257 -38.16 -16.64 -18.45
N ARG A 258 -39.04 -16.76 -19.44
CA ARG A 258 -39.90 -15.70 -19.97
C ARG A 258 -41.33 -16.23 -20.07
N ASP A 259 -42.28 -15.55 -19.43
CA ASP A 259 -43.71 -15.91 -19.45
C ASP A 259 -43.97 -17.39 -19.06
N GLY A 260 -43.21 -17.91 -18.08
CA GLY A 260 -43.31 -19.29 -17.60
C GLY A 260 -42.62 -20.35 -18.46
N LYS A 261 -42.08 -20.00 -19.63
CA LYS A 261 -41.33 -20.91 -20.52
C LYS A 261 -39.83 -20.64 -20.45
N GLU A 262 -39.02 -21.70 -20.51
CA GLU A 262 -37.58 -21.56 -20.68
C GLU A 262 -37.25 -21.26 -22.14
N VAL A 263 -36.58 -20.12 -22.36
CA VAL A 263 -36.17 -19.67 -23.70
C VAL A 263 -34.66 -19.43 -23.65
N SER A 264 -33.94 -19.89 -24.67
CA SER A 264 -32.52 -19.58 -24.81
C SER A 264 -32.30 -18.10 -25.14
N VAL A 265 -31.12 -17.57 -24.84
CA VAL A 265 -30.76 -16.20 -25.24
C VAL A 265 -30.84 -16.06 -26.77
N ALA A 266 -30.41 -17.07 -27.53
CA ALA A 266 -30.50 -17.07 -28.99
C ALA A 266 -31.95 -17.00 -29.50
N GLU A 267 -32.86 -17.80 -28.93
CA GLU A 267 -34.29 -17.78 -29.29
C GLU A 267 -34.95 -16.45 -28.92
N TYR A 268 -34.66 -15.92 -27.74
CA TYR A 268 -35.19 -14.61 -27.31
C TYR A 268 -34.79 -13.49 -28.27
N PHE A 269 -33.50 -13.44 -28.65
CA PHE A 269 -33.03 -12.40 -29.57
C PHE A 269 -33.67 -12.55 -30.95
N ARG A 270 -33.79 -13.78 -31.48
CA ARG A 270 -34.48 -14.06 -32.74
C ARG A 270 -35.92 -13.58 -32.73
N ASP A 271 -36.65 -13.82 -31.64
CA ASP A 271 -38.09 -13.56 -31.57
C ASP A 271 -38.41 -12.08 -31.26
N VAL A 272 -37.50 -11.32 -30.63
CA VAL A 272 -37.75 -9.92 -30.20
C VAL A 272 -37.02 -8.87 -31.04
N TYR A 273 -35.80 -9.16 -31.52
CA TYR A 273 -34.96 -8.18 -32.24
C TYR A 273 -34.55 -8.67 -33.64
N GLY A 274 -34.19 -9.95 -33.77
CA GLY A 274 -33.66 -10.56 -34.98
C GLY A 274 -32.59 -11.64 -34.68
N PRO A 275 -32.29 -12.53 -35.63
CA PRO A 275 -31.36 -13.64 -35.41
C PRO A 275 -29.92 -13.15 -35.18
N LEU A 276 -29.24 -13.75 -34.21
CA LEU A 276 -27.82 -13.50 -33.92
C LEU A 276 -26.93 -14.04 -35.03
N LYS A 277 -25.84 -13.33 -35.37
CA LYS A 277 -24.89 -13.78 -36.40
C LYS A 277 -23.92 -14.83 -35.86
N TYR A 278 -23.55 -14.71 -34.58
CA TYR A 278 -22.59 -15.58 -33.90
C TYR A 278 -23.17 -16.14 -32.59
N PRO A 279 -24.22 -17.00 -32.65
CA PRO A 279 -24.90 -17.49 -31.44
C PRO A 279 -24.03 -18.42 -30.58
N ASN A 280 -22.95 -18.98 -31.15
CA ASN A 280 -22.00 -19.85 -30.47
C ASN A 280 -20.82 -19.12 -29.80
N PHE A 281 -20.80 -17.78 -29.86
CA PHE A 281 -19.87 -16.96 -29.09
C PHE A 281 -20.36 -16.78 -27.64
N PRO A 282 -19.44 -16.48 -26.71
CA PRO A 282 -19.79 -16.32 -25.30
C PRO A 282 -20.75 -15.16 -25.04
N LEU A 283 -21.38 -15.21 -23.87
CA LEU A 283 -22.25 -14.14 -23.38
C LEU A 283 -21.55 -13.30 -22.32
N VAL A 284 -21.83 -12.00 -22.32
CA VAL A 284 -21.43 -11.08 -21.26
C VAL A 284 -22.50 -11.08 -20.17
N GLN A 285 -22.10 -11.35 -18.93
CA GLN A 285 -22.96 -11.19 -17.76
C GLN A 285 -22.76 -9.81 -17.14
N VAL A 286 -23.85 -9.05 -17.03
CA VAL A 286 -23.92 -7.76 -16.32
C VAL A 286 -25.07 -7.75 -15.30
N GLY A 287 -25.23 -6.66 -14.56
CA GLY A 287 -26.30 -6.53 -13.55
C GLY A 287 -25.92 -7.09 -12.17
N SER A 288 -26.88 -7.23 -11.26
CA SER A 288 -26.63 -7.79 -9.91
C SER A 288 -26.60 -9.32 -9.97
N LYS A 289 -26.02 -10.01 -8.96
CA LYS A 289 -26.07 -11.48 -8.91
C LYS A 289 -27.53 -12.00 -8.88
N LYS A 290 -28.45 -11.22 -8.31
CA LYS A 290 -29.88 -11.54 -8.17
C LYS A 290 -30.71 -11.25 -9.43
N LYS A 291 -30.23 -10.36 -10.32
CA LYS A 291 -30.84 -10.05 -11.61
C LYS A 291 -29.74 -9.99 -12.67
N PRO A 292 -29.19 -11.17 -13.05
CA PRO A 292 -28.19 -11.22 -14.09
C PRO A 292 -28.83 -10.85 -15.42
N ILE A 293 -28.12 -10.05 -16.20
CA ILE A 293 -28.51 -9.67 -17.55
C ILE A 293 -27.44 -10.21 -18.48
N TYR A 294 -27.87 -10.93 -19.52
CA TYR A 294 -26.97 -11.56 -20.47
C TYR A 294 -27.04 -10.85 -21.81
N PHE A 295 -25.90 -10.42 -22.31
CA PHE A 295 -25.79 -9.80 -23.62
C PHE A 295 -24.85 -10.62 -24.52
N PRO A 296 -25.26 -10.95 -25.76
CA PRO A 296 -24.33 -11.46 -26.77
C PRO A 296 -23.19 -10.48 -27.00
N VAL A 297 -21.95 -10.99 -27.06
CA VAL A 297 -20.74 -10.17 -27.28
C VAL A 297 -20.81 -9.34 -28.57
N GLU A 298 -21.50 -9.84 -29.60
CA GLU A 298 -21.69 -9.14 -30.88
C GLU A 298 -22.56 -7.87 -30.77
N LEU A 299 -23.31 -7.72 -29.67
CA LEU A 299 -24.18 -6.57 -29.40
C LEU A 299 -23.61 -5.64 -28.32
N CYS A 300 -22.38 -5.88 -27.88
CA CYS A 300 -21.69 -5.11 -26.85
C CYS A 300 -20.59 -4.23 -27.47
N GLN A 301 -20.52 -2.97 -27.05
CA GLN A 301 -19.44 -2.04 -27.40
C GLN A 301 -18.81 -1.48 -26.12
N VAL A 302 -17.50 -1.38 -26.06
CA VAL A 302 -16.80 -0.83 -24.88
C VAL A 302 -17.12 0.66 -24.72
N ALA A 303 -17.44 1.09 -23.49
CA ALA A 303 -17.74 2.48 -23.19
C ALA A 303 -16.53 3.39 -23.35
N LYS A 304 -16.76 4.63 -23.83
CA LYS A 304 -15.71 5.63 -24.10
C LYS A 304 -14.95 6.03 -22.83
N CYS A 305 -13.71 6.48 -23.00
CA CYS A 305 -12.88 7.10 -21.97
C CYS A 305 -12.60 6.21 -20.74
N GLN A 306 -12.51 4.89 -20.92
CA GLN A 306 -12.17 3.95 -19.84
C GLN A 306 -10.67 3.67 -19.78
N ARG A 307 -10.04 4.08 -18.68
CA ARG A 307 -8.61 3.86 -18.44
C ARG A 307 -8.31 2.37 -18.25
N TYR A 308 -7.27 1.88 -18.93
CA TYR A 308 -6.72 0.55 -18.69
C TYR A 308 -5.84 0.57 -17.44
N ASN A 309 -6.24 -0.18 -16.41
CA ASN A 309 -5.57 -0.19 -15.09
C ASN A 309 -4.78 -1.47 -14.80
N LYS A 310 -4.75 -2.43 -15.73
CA LYS A 310 -4.03 -3.69 -15.58
C LYS A 310 -2.57 -3.55 -16.00
N LYS A 311 -1.74 -4.52 -15.59
CA LYS A 311 -0.32 -4.56 -15.94
C LYS A 311 -0.17 -4.86 -17.43
N LEU A 312 0.55 -3.99 -18.13
CA LEU A 312 0.83 -4.15 -19.55
C LEU A 312 1.74 -5.36 -19.80
N LYS A 313 1.51 -6.06 -20.91
CA LYS A 313 2.40 -7.12 -21.40
C LYS A 313 3.76 -6.52 -21.83
N ALA A 314 4.81 -7.34 -21.83
CA ALA A 314 6.16 -6.88 -22.17
C ALA A 314 6.25 -6.28 -23.60
N CYS A 315 5.52 -6.86 -24.56
CA CYS A 315 5.41 -6.33 -25.92
C CYS A 315 4.73 -4.96 -25.96
N GLN A 316 3.58 -4.79 -25.28
CA GLN A 316 2.87 -3.51 -25.16
C GLN A 316 3.74 -2.44 -24.50
N THR A 317 4.40 -2.79 -23.39
CA THR A 317 5.34 -1.89 -22.69
C THR A 317 6.46 -1.43 -23.61
N THR A 318 7.03 -2.35 -24.41
CA THR A 318 8.09 -2.03 -25.37
C THR A 318 7.59 -1.10 -26.48
N SER A 319 6.40 -1.37 -27.04
CA SER A 319 5.78 -0.53 -28.06
C SER A 319 5.48 0.88 -27.54
N ILE A 320 4.92 0.99 -26.33
CA ILE A 320 4.64 2.27 -25.68
C ILE A 320 5.93 3.04 -25.43
N ILE A 321 6.98 2.39 -24.91
CA ILE A 321 8.27 3.05 -24.69
C ILE A 321 8.84 3.59 -26.00
N ARG A 322 8.77 2.81 -27.10
CA ARG A 322 9.24 3.27 -28.41
C ARG A 322 8.43 4.46 -28.93
N PHE A 323 7.11 4.45 -28.72
CA PHE A 323 6.22 5.52 -29.19
C PHE A 323 6.32 6.80 -28.34
N ALA A 324 6.42 6.66 -27.02
CA ALA A 324 6.50 7.76 -26.06
C ALA A 324 7.89 8.39 -25.97
N SER A 325 8.94 7.67 -26.37
CA SER A 325 10.31 8.16 -26.32
C SER A 325 10.47 9.38 -27.22
N THR A 326 10.59 10.55 -26.59
CA THR A 326 10.82 11.83 -27.24
C THR A 326 12.17 12.37 -26.77
N ASP A 327 13.01 12.80 -27.70
CA ASP A 327 14.28 13.49 -27.41
C ASP A 327 14.04 14.84 -26.72
N ALA A 328 15.06 15.36 -26.05
CA ALA A 328 14.91 16.53 -25.19
C ALA A 328 14.44 17.80 -25.96
N PRO A 329 15.03 18.16 -27.12
CA PRO A 329 14.56 19.31 -27.92
C PRO A 329 13.11 19.19 -28.38
N THR A 330 12.71 18.02 -28.89
CA THR A 330 11.32 17.80 -29.30
C THR A 330 10.35 17.89 -28.13
N ARG A 331 10.74 17.40 -26.93
CA ARG A 331 9.88 17.44 -25.74
C ARG A 331 9.60 18.86 -25.26
N ILE A 332 10.60 19.75 -25.21
CA ILE A 332 10.36 21.14 -24.82
C ILE A 332 9.51 21.88 -25.86
N LEU A 333 9.72 21.65 -27.16
CA LEU A 333 8.88 22.23 -28.21
C LEU A 333 7.42 21.81 -28.06
N LYS A 334 7.16 20.53 -27.72
CA LYS A 334 5.81 20.06 -27.39
C LYS A 334 5.23 20.78 -26.17
N CYS A 335 6.01 21.00 -25.10
CA CYS A 335 5.53 21.78 -23.95
C CYS A 335 5.13 23.21 -24.37
N ILE A 336 5.96 23.89 -25.16
CA ILE A 336 5.69 25.26 -25.64
C ILE A 336 4.46 25.29 -26.54
N ASP A 337 4.37 24.37 -27.51
CA ASP A 337 3.23 24.23 -28.41
C ASP A 337 1.93 23.98 -27.63
N MET A 338 1.97 23.15 -26.59
CA MET A 338 0.83 22.92 -25.72
C MET A 338 0.40 24.18 -24.97
N VAL A 339 1.33 24.96 -24.39
CA VAL A 339 0.99 26.24 -23.74
C VAL A 339 0.33 27.20 -24.71
N LYS A 340 0.83 27.27 -25.95
CA LYS A 340 0.25 28.11 -27.01
C LYS A 340 -1.14 27.64 -27.42
N LYS A 341 -1.32 26.33 -27.66
CA LYS A 341 -2.59 25.73 -28.09
C LYS A 341 -3.68 25.77 -27.04
N SER A 342 -3.32 25.57 -25.77
CA SER A 342 -4.27 25.64 -24.65
C SER A 342 -4.78 27.05 -24.40
N ASN A 343 -4.11 28.08 -24.95
CA ASN A 343 -4.52 29.48 -24.87
C ASN A 343 -4.97 29.91 -23.46
N PHE A 344 -4.23 29.51 -22.42
CA PHE A 344 -4.58 29.75 -21.01
C PHE A 344 -4.87 31.22 -20.72
N ASN A 345 -4.21 32.15 -21.41
CA ASN A 345 -4.43 33.59 -21.22
C ASN A 345 -5.76 34.09 -21.78
N SER A 346 -6.44 33.30 -22.63
CA SER A 346 -7.80 33.59 -23.10
C SER A 346 -8.88 33.08 -22.16
N ASP A 347 -8.54 32.14 -21.27
CA ASP A 347 -9.44 31.48 -20.35
C ASP A 347 -10.16 32.51 -19.47
N PRO A 348 -11.51 32.55 -19.49
CA PRO A 348 -12.27 33.52 -18.73
C PRO A 348 -11.99 33.46 -17.22
N PHE A 349 -11.69 32.27 -16.69
CA PHE A 349 -11.41 32.04 -15.29
C PHE A 349 -10.02 32.58 -14.90
N LEU A 350 -8.96 32.27 -15.64
CA LEU A 350 -7.61 32.79 -15.36
C LEU A 350 -7.53 34.32 -15.49
N LYS A 351 -8.20 34.89 -16.50
CA LYS A 351 -8.35 36.36 -16.63
C LYS A 351 -9.02 36.97 -15.41
N SER A 352 -10.04 36.30 -14.90
CA SER A 352 -10.82 36.67 -13.72
C SER A 352 -9.97 36.79 -12.46
N PHE A 353 -9.01 35.89 -12.28
CA PHE A 353 -8.06 35.90 -11.16
C PHE A 353 -6.84 36.80 -11.40
N GLY A 354 -6.78 37.51 -12.53
CA GLY A 354 -5.64 38.37 -12.91
C GLY A 354 -4.34 37.59 -13.17
N VAL A 355 -4.47 36.31 -13.54
CA VAL A 355 -3.34 35.38 -13.72
C VAL A 355 -3.07 35.19 -15.20
N GLN A 356 -1.81 35.39 -15.60
CA GLN A 356 -1.34 35.07 -16.95
C GLN A 356 -0.15 34.10 -16.91
N ILE A 357 -0.06 33.25 -17.91
CA ILE A 357 1.05 32.33 -18.12
C ILE A 357 1.93 32.89 -19.24
N LYS A 358 3.22 33.06 -18.97
CA LYS A 358 4.18 33.41 -20.02
C LYS A 358 4.36 32.20 -20.95
N ALA A 359 4.29 32.42 -22.26
CA ALA A 359 4.45 31.34 -23.25
C ALA A 359 5.90 30.81 -23.37
N GLU A 360 6.86 31.56 -22.84
CA GLU A 360 8.28 31.20 -22.85
C GLU A 360 8.63 30.36 -21.60
N PRO A 361 9.35 29.24 -21.77
CA PRO A 361 9.83 28.46 -20.64
C PRO A 361 10.88 29.24 -19.84
N MET A 362 11.00 28.92 -18.55
CA MET A 362 12.03 29.51 -17.70
C MET A 362 13.42 29.05 -18.13
N ILE A 363 14.36 29.98 -18.08
CA ILE A 363 15.79 29.72 -18.22
C ILE A 363 16.39 29.62 -16.81
N VAL A 364 17.23 28.60 -16.61
CA VAL A 364 17.90 28.32 -15.35
C VAL A 364 19.39 28.09 -15.60
N ASP A 365 20.21 28.62 -14.71
CA ASP A 365 21.65 28.36 -14.70
C ASP A 365 21.91 27.10 -13.88
N GLY A 366 22.49 26.09 -14.52
CA GLY A 366 22.97 24.87 -13.90
C GLY A 366 24.49 24.80 -13.83
N ARG A 367 25.00 23.77 -13.16
CA ARG A 367 26.43 23.45 -13.10
C ARG A 367 26.65 21.98 -13.39
N VAL A 368 27.69 21.64 -14.14
CA VAL A 368 28.10 20.25 -14.40
C VAL A 368 29.26 19.91 -13.48
N LEU A 369 28.99 19.09 -12.47
CA LEU A 369 30.00 18.61 -11.52
C LEU A 369 31.04 17.73 -12.22
N ALA A 370 32.27 17.76 -11.72
CA ALA A 370 33.29 16.81 -12.12
C ALA A 370 32.94 15.42 -11.56
N PRO A 371 33.06 14.33 -12.36
CA PRO A 371 32.86 12.98 -11.85
C PRO A 371 34.01 12.58 -10.91
N PRO A 372 33.77 11.65 -9.97
CA PRO A 372 34.81 11.16 -9.09
C PRO A 372 35.82 10.33 -9.87
N ARG A 373 37.05 10.24 -9.35
CA ARG A 373 38.03 9.28 -9.85
C ARG A 373 37.77 7.92 -9.19
N LEU A 374 37.90 6.84 -9.95
CA LEU A 374 37.61 5.47 -9.52
C LEU A 374 38.90 4.66 -9.48
N GLU A 375 39.08 3.89 -8.42
CA GLU A 375 40.24 3.03 -8.18
C GLU A 375 39.90 1.56 -8.44
N TYR A 376 40.74 0.90 -9.24
CA TYR A 376 40.69 -0.52 -9.61
C TYR A 376 42.07 -1.19 -9.38
N GLY A 377 42.08 -2.52 -9.27
CA GLY A 377 43.29 -3.37 -9.30
C GLY A 377 44.20 -3.36 -8.06
N LYS A 378 43.95 -2.50 -7.06
CA LYS A 378 44.85 -2.30 -5.91
C LYS A 378 44.64 -3.28 -4.74
N GLY A 379 43.41 -3.70 -4.45
CA GLY A 379 43.05 -4.42 -3.21
C GLY A 379 43.76 -5.76 -3.01
N ASN A 380 44.11 -6.46 -4.09
CA ASN A 380 44.82 -7.75 -4.04
C ASN A 380 46.33 -7.62 -4.34
N GLY A 381 46.94 -6.46 -4.09
CA GLY A 381 48.37 -6.21 -4.38
C GLY A 381 48.73 -6.05 -5.86
N GLY A 382 47.72 -5.84 -6.72
CA GLY A 382 47.89 -5.58 -8.15
C GLY A 382 48.24 -4.12 -8.47
N ARG A 383 48.51 -3.85 -9.76
CA ARG A 383 48.74 -2.48 -10.24
C ARG A 383 47.48 -1.64 -10.05
N GLN A 384 47.61 -0.51 -9.37
CA GLN A 384 46.56 0.48 -9.23
C GLN A 384 46.21 1.08 -10.61
N ILE A 385 44.92 1.07 -10.94
CA ILE A 385 44.37 1.69 -12.14
C ILE A 385 43.38 2.75 -11.69
N ILE A 386 43.57 3.98 -12.15
CA ILE A 386 42.67 5.09 -11.86
C ILE A 386 41.91 5.48 -13.12
N LEU A 387 40.59 5.49 -13.04
CA LEU A 387 39.71 5.90 -14.12
C LEU A 387 38.99 7.20 -13.77
N THR A 388 38.70 7.99 -14.79
CA THR A 388 37.78 9.13 -14.68
C THR A 388 36.60 8.86 -15.61
N PRO A 389 35.37 8.77 -15.09
CA PRO A 389 34.17 8.64 -15.90
C PRO A 389 34.08 9.77 -16.94
N LYS A 390 33.60 9.44 -18.13
CA LYS A 390 33.31 10.41 -19.19
C LYS A 390 31.84 10.27 -19.59
N ASP A 391 31.12 11.39 -19.54
CA ASP A 391 29.69 11.46 -19.82
C ASP A 391 28.87 10.37 -19.09
N GLY A 392 29.24 10.06 -17.84
CA GLY A 392 28.55 9.09 -16.99
C GLY A 392 28.86 7.61 -17.29
N ALA A 393 29.91 7.30 -18.04
CA ALA A 393 30.37 5.92 -18.28
C ALA A 393 31.90 5.82 -18.20
N TRP A 394 32.40 4.62 -17.89
CA TRP A 394 33.82 4.30 -17.96
C TRP A 394 34.00 2.89 -18.54
N ASN A 395 35.08 2.70 -19.29
CA ASN A 395 35.52 1.39 -19.76
C ASN A 395 37.04 1.42 -19.96
N SER A 396 37.67 0.26 -19.86
CA SER A 396 39.09 0.00 -20.07
C SER A 396 39.16 -1.42 -20.59
N ASN A 397 40.17 -1.65 -21.41
CA ASN A 397 40.46 -2.98 -21.95
C ASN A 397 41.21 -3.84 -20.93
N GLU A 398 41.74 -3.23 -19.86
CA GLU A 398 42.43 -3.90 -18.76
C GLU A 398 41.79 -3.50 -17.43
N PHE A 399 41.00 -4.41 -16.83
CA PHE A 399 40.44 -4.21 -15.50
C PHE A 399 40.55 -5.47 -14.67
N LYS A 400 41.36 -5.42 -13.62
CA LYS A 400 41.11 -6.24 -12.45
C LYS A 400 40.19 -5.47 -11.51
N PHE A 401 39.24 -6.15 -10.89
CA PHE A 401 38.41 -5.52 -9.86
C PHE A 401 39.28 -4.97 -8.72
N PHE A 402 38.75 -4.02 -7.96
CA PHE A 402 39.47 -3.45 -6.82
C PHE A 402 39.88 -4.55 -5.84
N GLU A 403 38.93 -5.37 -5.39
CA GLU A 403 39.15 -6.60 -4.62
C GLU A 403 38.43 -7.74 -5.36
N SER A 404 39.20 -8.62 -5.99
CA SER A 404 38.63 -9.77 -6.69
C SER A 404 38.35 -10.88 -5.70
N ALA A 405 37.14 -11.45 -5.77
CA ALA A 405 36.76 -12.60 -4.96
C ALA A 405 37.38 -13.90 -5.48
N SER A 406 37.46 -14.90 -4.60
CA SER A 406 37.82 -16.27 -4.96
C SER A 406 36.56 -17.16 -4.93
N CYS A 407 36.37 -17.95 -5.98
CA CYS A 407 35.28 -18.91 -6.13
C CYS A 407 35.90 -20.30 -6.20
N GLU A 408 35.94 -21.03 -5.09
CA GLU A 408 36.59 -22.35 -5.02
C GLU A 408 35.78 -23.41 -5.76
N SER A 409 34.44 -23.32 -5.68
CA SER A 409 33.57 -24.20 -6.45
C SER A 409 32.27 -23.54 -6.88
N PHE A 410 31.79 -23.91 -8.06
CA PHE A 410 30.51 -23.44 -8.59
C PHE A 410 29.71 -24.57 -9.23
N GLY A 411 28.39 -24.41 -9.21
CA GLY A 411 27.42 -25.28 -9.84
C GLY A 411 26.77 -24.66 -11.08
N PHE A 412 26.15 -25.50 -11.90
CA PHE A 412 25.37 -25.08 -13.07
C PHE A 412 24.06 -25.87 -13.13
N VAL A 413 22.94 -25.15 -13.19
CA VAL A 413 21.59 -25.69 -13.36
C VAL A 413 21.05 -25.26 -14.72
N SER A 414 20.50 -26.21 -15.49
CA SER A 414 19.83 -25.93 -16.75
C SER A 414 18.36 -26.35 -16.72
N PHE A 415 17.45 -25.38 -16.93
CA PHE A 415 16.05 -25.63 -17.27
C PHE A 415 15.79 -25.57 -18.79
N LEU A 416 16.84 -25.43 -19.60
CA LEU A 416 16.74 -25.45 -21.05
C LEU A 416 16.73 -26.88 -21.58
N PRO A 417 16.18 -27.13 -22.80
CA PRO A 417 16.22 -28.45 -23.41
C PRO A 417 17.64 -29.02 -23.55
N PRO A 418 17.85 -30.35 -23.40
CA PRO A 418 19.18 -30.96 -23.41
C PRO A 418 20.04 -30.68 -24.65
N HIS A 419 19.42 -30.51 -25.82
CA HIS A 419 20.14 -30.18 -27.07
C HIS A 419 20.85 -28.81 -27.03
N LYS A 420 20.58 -27.96 -26.03
CA LYS A 420 21.27 -26.69 -25.80
C LYS A 420 22.56 -26.84 -24.97
N ALA A 421 22.93 -28.04 -24.51
CA ALA A 421 24.08 -28.27 -23.65
C ALA A 421 25.40 -27.71 -24.21
N SER A 422 25.68 -27.91 -25.50
CA SER A 422 26.88 -27.35 -26.16
C SER A 422 26.96 -25.82 -26.04
N MET A 423 25.83 -25.13 -26.20
CA MET A 423 25.77 -23.67 -26.06
C MET A 423 26.02 -23.22 -24.62
N LEU A 424 25.58 -24.00 -23.63
CA LEU A 424 25.81 -23.74 -22.21
C LEU A 424 27.26 -23.98 -21.80
N GLN A 425 27.91 -24.99 -22.38
CA GLN A 425 29.34 -25.22 -22.21
C GLN A 425 30.15 -24.04 -22.77
N GLU A 426 29.81 -23.58 -23.98
CA GLU A 426 30.46 -22.41 -24.56
C GLU A 426 30.21 -21.14 -23.74
N PHE A 427 29.00 -20.95 -23.23
CA PHE A 427 28.70 -19.88 -22.29
C PHE A 427 29.62 -19.93 -21.06
N CYS A 428 29.74 -21.11 -20.44
CA CYS A 428 30.53 -21.33 -19.23
C CYS A 428 32.01 -21.01 -19.49
N LEU A 429 32.57 -21.47 -20.61
CA LEU A 429 33.94 -21.20 -20.99
C LEU A 429 34.21 -19.68 -21.13
N GLN A 430 33.35 -18.96 -21.83
CA GLN A 430 33.53 -17.52 -22.06
C GLN A 430 33.37 -16.70 -20.78
N ILE A 431 32.41 -17.06 -19.92
CA ILE A 431 32.21 -16.32 -18.68
C ILE A 431 33.34 -16.58 -17.69
N VAL A 432 33.83 -17.81 -17.55
CA VAL A 432 34.97 -18.14 -16.69
C VAL A 432 36.23 -17.40 -17.15
N ARG A 433 36.52 -17.39 -18.46
CA ARG A 433 37.64 -16.62 -19.03
C ARG A 433 37.52 -15.13 -18.70
N THR A 434 36.32 -14.58 -18.82
CA THR A 434 36.08 -13.17 -18.48
C THR A 434 36.27 -12.92 -16.99
N CYS A 435 35.70 -13.75 -16.11
CA CYS A 435 35.89 -13.67 -14.66
C CYS A 435 37.38 -13.68 -14.28
N ARG A 436 38.17 -14.59 -14.84
CA ARG A 436 39.63 -14.67 -14.64
C ARG A 436 40.36 -13.43 -15.16
N SER A 437 40.00 -12.93 -16.34
CA SER A 437 40.58 -11.68 -16.88
C SER A 437 40.29 -10.48 -15.97
N THR A 438 39.18 -10.51 -15.24
CA THR A 438 38.82 -9.49 -14.24
C THR A 438 39.40 -9.74 -12.84
N GLY A 439 40.21 -10.78 -12.68
CA GLY A 439 40.90 -11.14 -11.44
C GLY A 439 40.13 -12.09 -10.52
N ILE A 440 38.90 -12.50 -10.85
CA ILE A 440 38.16 -13.50 -10.05
C ILE A 440 38.82 -14.87 -10.24
N GLU A 441 39.22 -15.50 -9.15
CA GLU A 441 39.70 -16.87 -9.17
C GLU A 441 38.51 -17.83 -9.32
N MET A 442 38.53 -18.66 -10.36
CA MET A 442 37.39 -19.53 -10.68
C MET A 442 37.85 -20.80 -11.42
N PRO A 443 37.33 -22.01 -11.10
CA PRO A 443 37.61 -23.25 -11.82
C PRO A 443 37.19 -23.20 -13.29
N ASP A 444 37.80 -24.05 -14.13
CA ASP A 444 37.49 -24.12 -15.57
C ASP A 444 36.11 -24.73 -15.87
N SER A 445 35.63 -25.61 -15.00
CA SER A 445 34.38 -26.34 -15.18
C SER A 445 33.54 -26.34 -13.88
N PRO A 446 32.21 -26.43 -14.00
CA PRO A 446 31.35 -26.53 -12.83
C PRO A 446 31.61 -27.85 -12.11
N LYS A 447 31.72 -27.79 -10.78
CA LYS A 447 31.87 -28.99 -9.94
C LYS A 447 30.58 -29.80 -9.90
N PHE A 448 29.43 -29.12 -9.99
CA PHE A 448 28.12 -29.74 -10.04
C PHE A 448 27.36 -29.26 -11.28
N TYR A 449 26.88 -30.18 -12.11
CA TYR A 449 26.00 -29.88 -13.23
C TYR A 449 24.67 -30.64 -13.07
N GLU A 450 23.56 -29.92 -13.12
CA GLU A 450 22.20 -30.47 -13.02
C GLU A 450 21.35 -30.03 -14.21
N GLN A 451 20.80 -31.00 -14.92
CA GLN A 451 19.83 -30.80 -15.99
C GLN A 451 18.44 -31.10 -15.44
N ALA A 452 17.54 -30.11 -15.51
CA ALA A 452 16.15 -30.31 -15.11
C ALA A 452 15.44 -31.26 -16.07
N GLN A 453 14.67 -32.19 -15.51
CA GLN A 453 13.79 -33.10 -16.22
C GLN A 453 12.40 -32.48 -16.44
N LYS A 454 11.59 -33.09 -17.31
CA LYS A 454 10.29 -32.54 -17.73
C LYS A 454 9.32 -32.26 -16.58
N ASN A 455 9.39 -33.05 -15.50
CA ASN A 455 8.52 -32.95 -14.33
C ASN A 455 9.22 -32.38 -13.08
N ASP A 456 10.48 -31.94 -13.21
CA ASP A 456 11.21 -31.38 -12.07
C ASP A 456 10.63 -30.02 -11.67
N SER A 457 10.34 -29.85 -10.37
CA SER A 457 10.17 -28.52 -9.80
C SER A 457 11.53 -27.85 -9.59
N VAL A 458 11.57 -26.52 -9.53
CA VAL A 458 12.81 -25.78 -9.24
C VAL A 458 13.43 -26.23 -7.92
N GLU A 459 12.60 -26.46 -6.91
CA GLU A 459 13.01 -26.88 -5.58
C GLU A 459 13.69 -28.26 -5.60
N MET A 460 13.16 -29.22 -6.36
CA MET A 460 13.77 -30.54 -6.50
C MET A 460 15.17 -30.47 -7.09
N VAL A 461 15.38 -29.67 -8.14
CA VAL A 461 16.71 -29.52 -8.77
C VAL A 461 17.70 -28.85 -7.81
N PHE A 462 17.25 -27.83 -7.09
CA PHE A 462 18.08 -27.13 -6.12
C PHE A 462 18.46 -28.00 -4.93
N LYS A 463 17.52 -28.81 -4.44
CA LYS A 463 17.78 -29.81 -3.39
C LYS A 463 18.85 -30.80 -3.83
N ARG A 464 18.84 -31.27 -5.08
CA ARG A 464 19.90 -32.16 -5.60
C ARG A 464 21.29 -31.52 -5.55
N ILE A 465 21.40 -30.23 -5.83
CA ILE A 465 22.68 -29.50 -5.67
C ILE A 465 23.05 -29.39 -4.20
N ALA A 466 22.14 -28.96 -3.34
CA ALA A 466 22.38 -28.84 -1.90
C ALA A 466 22.85 -30.17 -1.29
N ASP A 467 22.12 -31.26 -1.55
CA ASP A 467 22.46 -32.60 -1.07
C ASP A 467 23.84 -33.08 -1.59
N LYS A 468 24.24 -32.68 -2.82
CA LYS A 468 25.58 -32.98 -3.36
C LYS A 468 26.68 -32.16 -2.68
N CYS A 469 26.40 -30.91 -2.32
CA CYS A 469 27.32 -30.07 -1.56
C CYS A 469 27.53 -30.66 -0.16
N ASP A 470 26.43 -31.01 0.52
CA ASP A 470 26.44 -31.56 1.87
C ASP A 470 27.16 -32.91 1.94
N ARG A 471 26.82 -33.85 1.05
CA ARG A 471 27.50 -35.16 0.99
C ARG A 471 28.98 -35.06 0.64
N GLY A 472 29.34 -34.06 -0.18
CA GLY A 472 30.73 -33.85 -0.58
C GLY A 472 31.56 -33.11 0.48
N GLY A 473 30.94 -32.50 1.50
CA GLY A 473 31.61 -31.55 2.38
C GLY A 473 32.16 -30.33 1.63
N VAL A 474 31.55 -29.97 0.49
CA VAL A 474 32.05 -28.91 -0.40
C VAL A 474 31.10 -27.73 -0.35
N LYS A 475 31.62 -26.56 0.03
CA LYS A 475 30.90 -25.30 -0.10
C LYS A 475 30.81 -24.88 -1.58
N CYS A 476 29.59 -24.65 -2.06
CA CYS A 476 29.33 -24.13 -3.40
C CYS A 476 29.13 -22.62 -3.35
N ASP A 477 30.09 -21.85 -3.88
CA ASP A 477 30.10 -20.38 -3.76
C ASP A 477 29.13 -19.70 -4.74
N LEU A 478 28.82 -20.35 -5.87
CA LEU A 478 27.95 -19.80 -6.90
C LEU A 478 27.23 -20.91 -7.68
N VAL A 479 25.97 -20.67 -8.03
CA VAL A 479 25.21 -21.52 -8.97
C VAL A 479 24.72 -20.69 -10.16
N PHE A 480 25.17 -21.01 -11.37
CA PHE A 480 24.57 -20.49 -12.60
C PHE A 480 23.24 -21.21 -12.88
N VAL A 481 22.22 -20.46 -13.28
CA VAL A 481 20.88 -21.03 -13.52
C VAL A 481 20.35 -20.56 -14.86
N ALA A 482 20.34 -21.44 -15.87
CA ALA A 482 19.74 -21.16 -17.17
C ALA A 482 18.22 -21.36 -17.13
N LEU A 483 17.47 -20.27 -17.31
CA LEU A 483 16.01 -20.25 -17.25
C LEU A 483 15.40 -20.40 -18.65
N PHE A 484 14.21 -21.03 -18.75
CA PHE A 484 13.43 -21.00 -19.99
C PHE A 484 12.56 -19.74 -20.09
N SER A 485 12.08 -19.19 -18.96
CA SER A 485 11.28 -17.97 -18.90
C SER A 485 11.62 -17.11 -17.67
N SER A 486 11.21 -15.84 -17.70
CA SER A 486 11.35 -14.93 -16.55
C SER A 486 10.45 -15.29 -15.36
N GLU A 487 9.44 -16.13 -15.55
CA GLU A 487 8.47 -16.49 -14.51
C GLU A 487 9.10 -17.42 -13.47
N GLN A 488 10.05 -18.27 -13.88
CA GLN A 488 10.81 -19.15 -12.97
C GLN A 488 11.71 -18.39 -11.98
N TYR A 489 12.04 -17.13 -12.30
CA TYR A 489 13.01 -16.36 -11.52
C TYR A 489 12.63 -16.26 -10.04
N ALA A 490 11.35 -16.07 -9.73
CA ALA A 490 10.87 -15.91 -8.37
C ALA A 490 11.12 -17.17 -7.52
N GLN A 491 10.80 -18.35 -8.08
CA GLN A 491 11.00 -19.62 -7.40
C GLN A 491 12.48 -19.95 -7.22
N VAL A 492 13.31 -19.72 -8.25
CA VAL A 492 14.77 -19.89 -8.16
C VAL A 492 15.38 -19.03 -7.05
N LYS A 493 14.92 -17.78 -6.92
CA LYS A 493 15.38 -16.88 -5.87
C LYS A 493 14.86 -17.24 -4.49
N SER A 494 13.65 -17.78 -4.38
CA SER A 494 13.15 -18.31 -3.11
C SER A 494 13.96 -19.52 -2.66
N CYS A 495 14.17 -20.51 -3.54
CA CYS A 495 14.95 -21.70 -3.21
C CYS A 495 16.41 -21.36 -2.88
N GLY A 496 17.05 -20.51 -3.69
CA GLY A 496 18.44 -20.11 -3.47
C GLY A 496 18.63 -19.26 -2.21
N ASP A 497 17.90 -18.15 -2.09
CA ASP A 497 18.17 -17.15 -1.05
C ASP A 497 17.58 -17.55 0.33
N ILE A 498 16.48 -18.34 0.38
CA ILE A 498 15.76 -18.66 1.64
C ILE A 498 15.90 -20.13 2.01
N THR A 499 15.67 -21.06 1.08
CA THR A 499 15.55 -22.48 1.41
C THR A 499 16.90 -23.18 1.58
N PHE A 500 17.82 -22.97 0.64
CA PHE A 500 19.07 -23.73 0.56
C PHE A 500 20.33 -22.89 0.78
N GLY A 501 20.23 -21.56 0.87
CA GLY A 501 21.39 -20.68 1.07
C GLY A 501 22.39 -20.69 -0.09
N LEU A 502 21.93 -20.94 -1.32
CA LEU A 502 22.77 -21.00 -2.52
C LEU A 502 22.79 -19.66 -3.25
N VAL A 503 23.99 -19.08 -3.43
CA VAL A 503 24.19 -17.85 -4.20
C VAL A 503 23.95 -18.13 -5.68
N THR A 504 22.95 -17.49 -6.29
CA THR A 504 22.52 -17.81 -7.67
C THR A 504 22.73 -16.68 -8.68
N GLN A 505 23.20 -17.02 -9.88
CA GLN A 505 23.27 -16.15 -11.06
C GLN A 505 22.38 -16.69 -12.19
N CYS A 506 21.16 -16.15 -12.30
CA CYS A 506 20.20 -16.55 -13.33
C CYS A 506 20.55 -15.97 -14.71
N LEU A 507 20.28 -16.74 -15.75
CA LEU A 507 20.60 -16.44 -17.14
C LEU A 507 19.38 -16.69 -18.02
N LEU A 508 19.01 -15.70 -18.84
CA LEU A 508 17.95 -15.85 -19.84
C LEU A 508 18.55 -16.33 -21.18
N PRO A 509 17.76 -16.96 -22.07
CA PRO A 509 18.25 -17.46 -23.35
C PRO A 509 18.94 -16.39 -24.20
N ARG A 510 18.42 -15.16 -24.20
CA ARG A 510 19.06 -14.01 -24.89
C ARG A 510 20.45 -13.72 -24.35
N THR A 511 20.63 -13.73 -23.03
CA THR A 511 21.92 -13.50 -22.38
C THR A 511 22.92 -14.60 -22.72
N ILE A 512 22.46 -15.85 -22.76
CA ILE A 512 23.28 -16.99 -23.15
C ILE A 512 23.74 -16.84 -24.60
N ILE A 513 22.85 -16.44 -25.52
CA ILE A 513 23.18 -16.18 -26.94
C ILE A 513 24.18 -15.02 -27.06
N ASP A 514 23.96 -13.92 -26.34
CA ASP A 514 24.85 -12.76 -26.40
C ASP A 514 26.29 -13.11 -25.95
N VAL A 515 26.45 -14.05 -25.03
CA VAL A 515 27.77 -14.51 -24.54
C VAL A 515 28.34 -15.64 -25.40
N ALA A 516 27.60 -16.73 -25.59
CA ALA A 516 28.09 -17.94 -26.26
C ALA A 516 28.23 -17.76 -27.77
N VAL A 517 27.33 -17.03 -28.42
CA VAL A 517 27.30 -16.86 -29.88
C VAL A 517 27.90 -15.52 -30.28
N LYS A 518 27.39 -14.41 -29.75
CA LYS A 518 27.82 -13.06 -30.16
C LYS A 518 29.12 -12.60 -29.51
N LYS A 519 29.63 -13.33 -28.50
CA LYS A 519 30.83 -12.98 -27.73
C LYS A 519 30.81 -11.53 -27.21
N SER A 520 29.65 -11.06 -26.77
CA SER A 520 29.47 -9.69 -26.28
C SER A 520 30.25 -9.46 -24.99
N TYR A 521 31.42 -8.82 -25.09
CA TYR A 521 32.27 -8.51 -23.93
C TYR A 521 31.54 -7.66 -22.88
N SER A 522 30.75 -6.67 -23.30
CA SER A 522 29.97 -5.83 -22.36
C SER A 522 28.96 -6.66 -21.53
N THR A 523 28.32 -7.67 -22.14
CA THR A 523 27.40 -8.56 -21.42
C THR A 523 28.17 -9.43 -20.42
N MET A 524 29.31 -9.99 -20.83
CA MET A 524 30.16 -10.82 -19.96
C MET A 524 30.71 -10.03 -18.77
N LEU A 525 31.21 -8.81 -19.00
CA LEU A 525 31.73 -7.93 -17.96
C LEU A 525 30.65 -7.55 -16.94
N ASN A 526 29.43 -7.22 -17.37
CA ASN A 526 28.31 -6.94 -16.47
C ASN A 526 27.92 -8.17 -15.63
N ILE A 527 28.06 -9.39 -16.18
CA ILE A 527 27.83 -10.62 -15.42
C ILE A 527 28.96 -10.82 -14.40
N ALA A 528 30.23 -10.66 -14.80
CA ALA A 528 31.39 -10.78 -13.92
C ALA A 528 31.33 -9.79 -12.75
N MET A 529 30.97 -8.52 -13.01
CA MET A 529 30.74 -7.50 -11.99
C MET A 529 29.70 -7.95 -10.94
N LYS A 530 28.60 -8.58 -11.38
CA LYS A 530 27.55 -9.08 -10.49
C LYS A 530 28.00 -10.32 -9.71
N ILE A 531 28.85 -11.15 -10.29
CA ILE A 531 29.40 -12.33 -9.63
C ILE A 531 30.33 -11.87 -8.51
N ASN A 532 31.34 -11.03 -8.82
CA ASN A 532 32.32 -10.56 -7.85
C ASN A 532 31.65 -10.03 -6.57
N MET A 533 30.66 -9.14 -6.70
CA MET A 533 29.91 -8.60 -5.57
C MET A 533 29.13 -9.66 -4.75
N LYS A 534 28.62 -10.71 -5.40
CA LYS A 534 27.81 -11.73 -4.72
C LYS A 534 28.65 -12.70 -3.89
N ILE A 535 29.90 -12.92 -4.30
CA ILE A 535 30.84 -13.81 -3.61
C ILE A 535 31.86 -13.02 -2.76
N GLY A 536 31.57 -11.75 -2.46
CA GLY A 536 32.27 -10.96 -1.44
C GLY A 536 33.31 -9.96 -1.94
N GLY A 537 33.57 -9.88 -3.25
CA GLY A 537 34.54 -8.97 -3.85
C GLY A 537 34.02 -7.53 -4.05
N ILE A 538 34.94 -6.60 -4.27
CA ILE A 538 34.69 -5.18 -4.51
C ILE A 538 35.09 -4.84 -5.94
N ASN A 539 34.14 -4.31 -6.72
CA ASN A 539 34.44 -3.92 -8.10
C ASN A 539 35.29 -2.65 -8.16
N THR A 540 34.93 -1.64 -7.37
CA THR A 540 35.49 -0.28 -7.41
C THR A 540 35.51 0.38 -6.05
N LYS A 541 36.52 1.21 -5.81
CA LYS A 541 36.55 2.19 -4.70
C LYS A 541 36.58 3.61 -5.30
N LEU A 542 35.97 4.59 -4.63
CA LEU A 542 36.16 6.00 -4.98
C LEU A 542 37.57 6.42 -4.53
N LEU A 543 38.29 7.14 -5.39
CA LEU A 543 39.58 7.70 -5.02
C LEU A 543 39.38 8.80 -3.97
N GLU A 544 40.21 8.79 -2.93
CA GLU A 544 40.18 9.78 -1.86
C GLU A 544 40.35 11.22 -2.40
N ASP A 545 39.48 12.11 -1.94
CA ASP A 545 39.56 13.56 -2.13
C ASP A 545 39.12 14.27 -0.83
N GLU A 546 39.30 15.59 -0.77
CA GLU A 546 39.02 16.37 0.43
C GLU A 546 37.56 16.25 0.91
N VAL A 547 36.60 16.18 -0.02
CA VAL A 547 35.17 16.08 0.32
C VAL A 547 34.85 14.69 0.89
N LEU A 548 35.33 13.63 0.24
CA LEU A 548 35.15 12.26 0.68
C LEU A 548 35.84 12.01 2.02
N ASP A 549 37.04 12.52 2.22
CA ASP A 549 37.77 12.42 3.48
C ASP A 549 37.00 13.08 4.62
N ASN A 550 36.55 14.32 4.41
CA ASN A 550 35.91 15.11 5.45
C ASN A 550 34.55 14.56 5.86
N TYR A 551 33.77 13.99 4.94
CA TYR A 551 32.39 13.59 5.26
C TYR A 551 32.15 12.08 5.29
N LEU A 552 32.96 11.28 4.60
CA LEU A 552 32.83 9.82 4.54
C LEU A 552 33.94 9.08 5.29
N TYR A 553 35.21 9.25 4.90
CA TYR A 553 36.29 8.38 5.36
C TYR A 553 36.81 8.73 6.75
N LYS A 554 37.31 9.95 7.00
CA LYS A 554 37.86 10.34 8.33
C LYS A 554 36.79 10.40 9.42
N ASN A 555 35.54 10.66 9.00
CA ASN A 555 34.39 10.68 9.88
C ASN A 555 33.69 9.31 10.02
N ASN A 556 34.26 8.24 9.44
CA ASN A 556 33.75 6.88 9.60
C ASN A 556 32.24 6.81 9.33
N ALA A 557 31.80 7.22 8.14
CA ALA A 557 30.39 7.43 7.87
C ALA A 557 29.65 6.11 7.59
N LEU A 558 28.45 6.01 8.17
CA LEU A 558 27.45 5.01 7.82
C LEU A 558 26.43 5.65 6.88
N VAL A 559 26.53 5.33 5.59
CA VAL A 559 25.63 5.76 4.52
C VAL A 559 24.53 4.72 4.33
N ILE A 560 23.28 5.16 4.52
CA ILE A 560 22.09 4.32 4.52
C ILE A 560 21.18 4.69 3.37
N GLY A 561 20.69 3.69 2.63
CA GLY A 561 19.66 3.80 1.62
C GLY A 561 18.39 3.12 2.10
N VAL A 562 17.25 3.78 1.91
CA VAL A 562 15.98 3.35 2.46
C VAL A 562 14.87 3.48 1.43
N ASP A 563 14.15 2.40 1.15
CA ASP A 563 13.06 2.36 0.18
C ASP A 563 11.85 1.59 0.71
N VAL A 564 10.66 1.98 0.26
CA VAL A 564 9.39 1.30 0.53
C VAL A 564 8.67 1.08 -0.79
N VAL A 565 8.36 -0.19 -1.09
CA VAL A 565 7.61 -0.59 -2.28
C VAL A 565 6.20 -1.00 -1.92
N HIS A 566 5.22 -0.35 -2.56
CA HIS A 566 3.82 -0.68 -2.42
C HIS A 566 3.31 -1.68 -3.47
N PRO A 567 2.24 -2.44 -3.14
CA PRO A 567 1.47 -3.18 -4.14
C PRO A 567 0.84 -2.26 -5.19
N SER A 568 0.58 -2.79 -6.39
CA SER A 568 -0.20 -2.05 -7.38
C SER A 568 -1.67 -1.95 -6.97
N ALA A 569 -2.43 -1.04 -7.60
CA ALA A 569 -3.86 -0.85 -7.32
C ALA A 569 -4.72 -2.11 -7.56
N VAL A 570 -4.21 -3.10 -8.28
CA VAL A 570 -4.87 -4.38 -8.58
C VAL A 570 -4.47 -5.47 -7.56
N GLU A 571 -3.29 -5.35 -6.95
CA GLU A 571 -2.73 -6.33 -6.03
C GLU A 571 -2.94 -5.90 -4.57
N THR A 572 -4.13 -5.43 -4.21
CA THR A 572 -4.44 -4.91 -2.87
C THR A 572 -4.27 -5.94 -1.73
N HIS A 573 -4.03 -7.20 -2.09
CA HIS A 573 -3.78 -8.32 -1.17
C HIS A 573 -2.28 -8.58 -0.90
N LEU A 574 -1.40 -7.74 -1.45
CA LEU A 574 0.05 -7.83 -1.21
C LEU A 574 0.46 -6.74 -0.22
N PRO A 575 1.39 -7.03 0.70
CA PRO A 575 1.84 -6.06 1.68
C PRO A 575 2.79 -5.04 1.04
N SER A 576 3.08 -3.95 1.76
CA SER A 576 4.23 -3.11 1.41
C SER A 576 5.51 -3.74 1.95
N ILE A 577 6.64 -3.43 1.32
CA ILE A 577 7.94 -3.97 1.71
C ILE A 577 8.88 -2.81 1.93
N ALA A 578 9.49 -2.74 3.10
CA ALA A 578 10.48 -1.74 3.47
C ALA A 578 11.87 -2.39 3.57
N SER A 579 12.89 -1.73 3.04
CA SER A 579 14.27 -2.18 3.18
C SER A 579 15.20 -1.06 3.64
N VAL A 580 16.21 -1.45 4.40
CA VAL A 580 17.29 -0.57 4.87
C VAL A 580 18.61 -1.20 4.44
N VAL A 581 19.42 -0.43 3.72
CA VAL A 581 20.73 -0.86 3.22
C VAL A 581 21.78 0.07 3.78
N GLY A 582 22.84 -0.46 4.39
CA GLY A 582 23.97 0.31 4.92
C GLY A 582 25.29 -0.21 4.38
N ASN A 583 26.30 0.66 4.25
CA ASN A 583 27.67 0.18 4.06
C ASN A 583 28.15 -0.54 5.32
N VAL A 584 29.04 -1.51 5.13
CA VAL A 584 29.62 -2.30 6.21
C VAL A 584 31.06 -1.88 6.48
N ASP A 585 31.79 -1.49 5.44
CA ASP A 585 33.17 -1.01 5.54
C ASP A 585 33.25 0.52 5.59
N ALA A 586 34.30 1.04 6.23
CA ALA A 586 34.60 2.47 6.27
C ALA A 586 34.86 3.10 4.89
N ASN A 587 35.25 2.31 3.88
CA ASN A 587 35.49 2.81 2.52
C ASN A 587 34.20 2.94 1.68
N VAL A 588 33.03 2.61 2.23
CA VAL A 588 31.72 2.72 1.57
C VAL A 588 31.66 1.88 0.28
N THR A 589 32.17 0.65 0.31
CA THR A 589 32.29 -0.21 -0.88
C THR A 589 31.42 -1.47 -0.84
N LYS A 590 31.16 -2.03 0.34
CA LYS A 590 30.34 -3.21 0.60
C LYS A 590 29.07 -2.79 1.33
N PHE A 591 27.92 -3.28 0.88
CA PHE A 591 26.61 -2.92 1.40
C PHE A 591 25.80 -4.15 1.77
N HIS A 592 25.22 -4.15 2.96
CA HIS A 592 24.30 -5.20 3.42
C HIS A 592 22.89 -4.63 3.59
N ALA A 593 21.90 -5.50 3.43
CA ALA A 593 20.48 -5.13 3.50
C ALA A 593 19.70 -5.88 4.56
N SER A 594 18.74 -5.20 5.18
CA SER A 594 17.64 -5.79 5.94
C SER A 594 16.33 -5.50 5.23
N VAL A 595 15.33 -6.36 5.43
CA VAL A 595 14.00 -6.19 4.83
C VAL A 595 12.91 -6.58 5.81
N LYS A 596 11.83 -5.80 5.84
CA LYS A 596 10.63 -6.06 6.63
C LYS A 596 9.37 -5.88 5.77
N ILE A 597 8.36 -6.68 6.08
CA ILE A 597 7.03 -6.59 5.49
C ILE A 597 6.18 -5.68 6.39
N GLN A 598 5.36 -4.83 5.79
CA GLN A 598 4.47 -3.91 6.50
C GLN A 598 3.09 -3.80 5.84
N PRO A 599 2.08 -3.24 6.53
CA PRO A 599 0.73 -3.05 5.98
C PRO A 599 0.71 -2.41 4.59
N ALA A 600 -0.30 -2.73 3.79
CA ALA A 600 -0.34 -2.23 2.42
C ALA A 600 -0.51 -0.70 2.40
N LYS A 601 0.20 -0.04 1.48
CA LYS A 601 0.22 1.43 1.30
C LYS A 601 0.70 2.25 2.52
N GLN A 602 1.30 1.62 3.53
CA GLN A 602 1.95 2.35 4.61
C GLN A 602 3.31 2.86 4.15
N GLU A 603 3.52 4.18 4.14
CA GLU A 603 4.77 4.83 3.70
C GLU A 603 5.85 4.86 4.80
N LEU A 604 5.43 4.94 6.06
CA LEU A 604 6.33 4.96 7.22
C LEU A 604 6.88 3.56 7.53
N ILE A 605 8.18 3.49 7.83
CA ILE A 605 8.87 2.21 7.96
C ILE A 605 8.56 1.51 9.27
N THR A 606 8.01 0.31 9.14
CA THR A 606 7.82 -0.61 10.26
C THR A 606 9.16 -1.23 10.68
N GLY A 607 9.48 -1.20 11.97
CA GLY A 607 10.70 -1.83 12.49
C GLY A 607 11.99 -1.12 12.06
N PHE A 608 11.94 0.18 11.75
CA PHE A 608 13.11 0.96 11.33
C PHE A 608 14.26 0.88 12.35
N ILE A 609 13.95 0.89 13.65
CA ILE A 609 14.94 0.76 14.73
C ILE A 609 15.68 -0.57 14.68
N GLU A 610 14.97 -1.69 14.50
CA GLU A 610 15.62 -3.01 14.42
C GLU A 610 16.56 -3.06 13.22
N GLN A 611 16.03 -2.73 12.05
CA GLN A 611 16.78 -2.76 10.79
C GLN A 611 18.01 -1.85 10.81
N PHE A 612 17.87 -0.65 11.36
CA PHE A 612 18.99 0.27 11.53
C PHE A 612 20.02 -0.25 12.55
N SER A 613 19.55 -0.83 13.67
CA SER A 613 20.44 -1.41 14.69
C SER A 613 21.27 -2.55 14.11
N ASP A 614 20.67 -3.39 13.27
CA ASP A 614 21.39 -4.46 12.56
C ASP A 614 22.52 -3.89 11.67
N ARG A 615 22.31 -2.74 11.00
CA ARG A 615 23.37 -2.09 10.20
C ARG A 615 24.46 -1.50 11.06
N LEU A 616 24.08 -0.86 12.18
CA LEU A 616 25.02 -0.27 13.11
C LEU A 616 25.91 -1.33 13.76
N LEU A 617 25.33 -2.46 14.18
CA LEU A 617 26.06 -3.60 14.74
C LEU A 617 27.05 -4.17 13.73
N GLU A 618 26.59 -4.52 12.52
CA GLU A 618 27.48 -5.07 11.47
C GLU A 618 28.64 -4.11 11.11
N TYR A 619 28.38 -2.80 11.08
CA TYR A 619 29.43 -1.82 10.83
C TYR A 619 30.49 -1.81 11.94
N VAL A 620 30.07 -1.88 13.20
CA VAL A 620 30.99 -1.90 14.34
C VAL A 620 31.77 -3.21 14.40
N ASP A 621 31.12 -4.34 14.10
CA ASP A 621 31.76 -5.66 14.08
C ASP A 621 32.91 -5.72 13.06
N VAL A 622 32.76 -5.04 11.91
CA VAL A 622 33.77 -5.03 10.85
C VAL A 622 34.85 -3.97 11.07
N ASN A 623 34.50 -2.75 11.48
CA ASN A 623 35.46 -1.64 11.59
C ASN A 623 36.04 -1.46 13.00
N GLY A 624 35.53 -2.18 14.00
CA GLY A 624 35.93 -2.07 15.41
C GLY A 624 35.60 -0.72 16.07
N THR A 625 34.92 0.17 15.35
CA THR A 625 34.64 1.56 15.76
C THR A 625 33.22 1.95 15.37
N THR A 626 32.60 2.82 16.18
CA THR A 626 31.27 3.36 15.87
C THR A 626 31.36 4.44 14.79
N PRO A 627 30.36 4.54 13.90
CA PRO A 627 30.35 5.59 12.89
C PRO A 627 30.13 6.96 13.54
N LYS A 628 30.85 8.00 13.12
CA LYS A 628 30.65 9.35 13.69
C LYS A 628 29.55 10.10 12.96
N ASN A 629 29.36 9.81 11.67
CA ASN A 629 28.35 10.42 10.82
C ASN A 629 27.41 9.35 10.25
N ILE A 630 26.12 9.65 10.19
CA ILE A 630 25.10 8.81 9.55
C ILE A 630 24.41 9.64 8.47
N ILE A 631 24.47 9.17 7.23
CA ILE A 631 23.85 9.83 6.08
C ILE A 631 22.74 8.94 5.55
N VAL A 632 21.48 9.38 5.66
CA VAL A 632 20.30 8.62 5.27
C VAL A 632 19.74 9.18 3.95
N TYR A 633 19.62 8.33 2.94
CA TYR A 633 18.89 8.61 1.71
C TYR A 633 17.58 7.82 1.66
N ARG A 634 16.44 8.51 1.74
CA ARG A 634 15.09 7.95 1.83
C ARG A 634 14.29 8.17 0.55
N ASP A 635 13.91 7.12 -0.18
CA ASP A 635 13.09 7.18 -1.40
C ASP A 635 11.59 6.93 -1.13
N GLY A 636 10.71 7.37 -2.00
CA GLY A 636 9.26 7.07 -1.91
C GLY A 636 8.43 8.06 -1.09
N VAL A 637 9.04 9.08 -0.51
CA VAL A 637 8.33 10.07 0.33
C VAL A 637 7.84 11.26 -0.50
N SER A 638 6.54 11.57 -0.39
CA SER A 638 5.95 12.77 -1.01
C SER A 638 6.17 14.03 -0.16
N GLU A 639 6.15 15.22 -0.79
CA GLU A 639 6.36 16.51 -0.10
C GLU A 639 5.42 16.71 1.10
N GLY A 640 4.14 16.31 0.97
CA GLY A 640 3.16 16.39 2.05
C GLY A 640 3.40 15.45 3.25
N GLN A 641 4.43 14.61 3.19
CA GLN A 641 4.79 13.64 4.24
C GLN A 641 6.15 13.94 4.89
N PHE A 642 6.86 15.00 4.48
CA PHE A 642 8.20 15.30 4.99
C PHE A 642 8.22 15.47 6.51
N MET A 643 7.29 16.25 7.06
CA MET A 643 7.20 16.47 8.51
C MET A 643 6.90 15.17 9.25
N GLN A 644 5.96 14.35 8.75
CA GLN A 644 5.64 13.06 9.36
C GLN A 644 6.85 12.12 9.41
N VAL A 645 7.65 12.08 8.34
CA VAL A 645 8.88 11.26 8.31
C VAL A 645 9.93 11.79 9.29
N LEU A 646 10.12 13.10 9.39
CA LEU A 646 11.02 13.69 10.39
C LEU A 646 10.56 13.43 11.82
N GLU A 647 9.26 13.54 12.10
CA GLU A 647 8.70 13.36 13.44
C GLU A 647 8.73 11.90 13.92
N GLU A 648 8.69 10.93 13.00
CA GLU A 648 8.65 9.51 13.34
C GLU A 648 10.00 8.78 13.14
N GLU A 649 10.64 8.93 11.97
CA GLU A 649 11.82 8.14 11.58
C GLU A 649 13.12 8.68 12.18
N LEU A 650 13.31 10.01 12.25
CA LEU A 650 14.53 10.60 12.81
C LEU A 650 14.68 10.35 14.33
N PRO A 651 13.64 10.57 15.17
CA PRO A 651 13.67 10.15 16.56
C PRO A 651 13.85 8.64 16.73
N ALA A 652 13.37 7.83 15.78
CA ALA A 652 13.60 6.39 15.80
C ALA A 652 15.09 6.05 15.63
N LEU A 653 15.79 6.68 14.69
CA LEU A 653 17.26 6.55 14.53
C LEU A 653 18.01 6.94 15.81
N ARG A 654 17.62 8.06 16.42
CA ARG A 654 18.22 8.54 17.68
C ARG A 654 18.06 7.55 18.81
N ARG A 655 16.84 7.00 18.98
CA ARG A 655 16.60 5.96 19.99
C ARG A 655 17.43 4.72 19.75
N ALA A 656 17.59 4.30 18.49
CA ALA A 656 18.43 3.15 18.16
C ALA A 656 19.90 3.41 18.54
N CYS A 657 20.44 4.60 18.25
CA CYS A 657 21.79 4.99 18.66
C CYS A 657 21.96 4.97 20.19
N LYS A 658 21.01 5.55 20.93
CA LYS A 658 21.03 5.56 22.40
C LYS A 658 20.88 4.16 23.01
N SER A 659 20.10 3.29 22.39
CA SER A 659 19.97 1.88 22.79
C SER A 659 21.23 1.07 22.52
N PHE A 660 22.04 1.44 21.52
CA PHE A 660 23.34 0.81 21.26
C PHE A 660 24.37 1.19 22.32
N ALA A 661 24.51 2.48 22.62
CA ALA A 661 25.31 2.97 23.75
C ALA A 661 24.73 4.29 24.27
N SER A 662 24.65 4.43 25.60
CA SER A 662 23.96 5.54 26.26
C SER A 662 24.49 6.94 25.86
N ASN A 663 25.79 7.05 25.57
CA ASN A 663 26.47 8.28 25.19
C ASN A 663 26.73 8.41 23.67
N TYR A 664 26.22 7.49 22.86
CA TYR A 664 26.49 7.49 21.41
C TYR A 664 25.54 8.42 20.67
N ARG A 665 26.08 9.55 20.19
CA ARG A 665 25.36 10.60 19.46
C ARG A 665 26.10 10.96 18.16
N PRO A 666 25.93 10.18 17.09
CA PRO A 666 26.52 10.49 15.79
C PRO A 666 25.83 11.71 15.14
N LEU A 667 26.51 12.42 14.24
CA LEU A 667 25.89 13.45 13.41
C LEU A 667 24.96 12.79 12.39
N ILE A 668 23.72 13.26 12.26
CA ILE A 668 22.75 12.70 11.29
C ILE A 668 22.45 13.72 10.19
N THR A 669 22.50 13.24 8.95
CA THR A 669 22.02 13.95 7.75
C THR A 669 20.92 13.11 7.09
N PHE A 670 19.73 13.67 6.90
CA PHE A 670 18.55 12.99 6.38
C PHE A 670 18.07 13.62 5.07
N ILE A 671 18.15 12.86 3.98
CA ILE A 671 17.94 13.32 2.61
C ILE A 671 16.83 12.49 1.97
N VAL A 672 15.76 13.15 1.52
CA VAL A 672 14.71 12.51 0.73
C VAL A 672 15.07 12.53 -0.75
N VAL A 673 14.93 11.38 -1.40
CA VAL A 673 15.21 11.16 -2.82
C VAL A 673 13.90 11.04 -3.58
N GLN A 674 13.64 11.99 -4.48
CA GLN A 674 12.43 12.00 -5.30
C GLN A 674 12.78 11.74 -6.76
N LYS A 675 12.76 10.47 -7.16
CA LYS A 675 12.94 10.06 -8.57
C LYS A 675 11.68 10.21 -9.43
N ARG A 676 10.53 10.55 -8.82
CA ARG A 676 9.21 10.62 -9.48
C ARG A 676 8.56 12.03 -9.49
N HIS A 677 9.05 12.95 -10.33
CA HIS A 677 8.42 14.27 -10.61
C HIS A 677 8.36 14.66 -12.11
N HIS A 678 7.70 15.77 -12.42
CA HIS A 678 7.49 16.25 -13.80
C HIS A 678 8.46 17.35 -14.27
N ALA A 679 9.38 17.81 -13.41
CA ALA A 679 10.46 18.71 -13.84
C ALA A 679 11.36 18.05 -14.90
N ARG A 680 11.63 18.77 -15.99
CA ARG A 680 12.56 18.43 -17.08
C ARG A 680 13.42 19.64 -17.43
N PHE A 681 14.65 19.36 -17.85
CA PHE A 681 15.67 20.35 -18.14
C PHE A 681 16.32 20.05 -19.48
N PHE A 682 16.64 21.09 -20.24
CA PHE A 682 17.04 21.02 -21.64
C PHE A 682 18.22 21.96 -21.87
N CYS A 683 19.24 21.54 -22.61
CA CYS A 683 20.36 22.43 -22.95
C CYS A 683 19.87 23.57 -23.86
N CYS A 684 20.21 24.82 -23.52
CA CYS A 684 20.03 25.94 -24.44
C CYS A 684 21.06 25.90 -25.58
N ASP A 685 22.27 25.44 -25.27
CA ASP A 685 23.34 25.23 -26.24
C ASP A 685 23.39 23.76 -26.68
N GLU A 686 23.25 23.53 -27.98
CA GLU A 686 23.28 22.19 -28.57
C GLU A 686 24.66 21.52 -28.42
N ALA A 687 25.76 22.27 -28.37
CA ALA A 687 27.10 21.72 -28.17
C ALA A 687 27.29 21.12 -26.76
N ALA A 688 26.51 21.60 -25.78
CA ALA A 688 26.50 21.05 -24.43
C ALA A 688 25.64 19.78 -24.31
N ALA A 689 24.75 19.50 -25.27
CA ALA A 689 23.89 18.33 -25.26
C ALA A 689 24.68 17.02 -25.47
N ARG A 690 24.16 15.91 -24.93
CA ARG A 690 24.80 14.58 -24.98
C ARG A 690 23.87 13.48 -25.48
N GLY A 691 24.46 12.55 -26.23
CA GLY A 691 23.79 11.34 -26.72
C GLY A 691 22.73 11.61 -27.78
N ARG A 692 22.08 10.53 -28.25
CA ARG A 692 21.04 10.62 -29.30
C ARG A 692 19.80 11.41 -28.87
N GLY A 693 19.49 11.41 -27.57
CA GLY A 693 18.38 12.17 -27.01
C GLY A 693 18.67 13.65 -26.80
N LYS A 694 19.89 14.13 -27.10
CA LYS A 694 20.36 15.51 -26.86
C LYS A 694 20.06 15.98 -25.42
N ASN A 695 20.36 15.12 -24.45
CA ASN A 695 20.08 15.36 -23.04
C ASN A 695 21.14 16.25 -22.38
N ILE A 696 20.80 16.79 -21.22
CA ILE A 696 21.78 17.43 -20.32
C ILE A 696 22.87 16.43 -19.90
N PRO A 697 24.12 16.89 -19.70
CA PRO A 697 25.23 16.02 -19.32
C PRO A 697 25.06 15.42 -17.92
N ALA A 698 25.66 14.24 -17.70
CA ALA A 698 25.75 13.64 -16.38
C ALA A 698 26.55 14.56 -15.43
N GLY A 699 26.07 14.71 -14.19
CA GLY A 699 26.62 15.64 -13.20
C GLY A 699 25.96 17.02 -13.22
N THR A 700 24.96 17.27 -14.07
CA THR A 700 24.23 18.55 -14.09
C THR A 700 23.42 18.73 -12.80
N VAL A 701 23.66 19.81 -12.08
CA VAL A 701 22.96 20.23 -10.86
C VAL A 701 22.19 21.53 -11.12
N ILE A 702 20.98 21.60 -10.59
CA ILE A 702 20.15 22.80 -10.55
C ILE A 702 19.67 23.00 -9.11
N ASP A 703 20.17 24.04 -8.47
CA ASP A 703 19.86 24.40 -7.08
C ASP A 703 19.30 25.82 -6.93
N ARG A 704 18.93 26.45 -8.05
CA ARG A 704 18.43 27.83 -8.15
C ARG A 704 17.18 27.90 -9.03
N VAL A 705 16.47 29.01 -8.92
CA VAL A 705 15.35 29.43 -9.80
C VAL A 705 14.09 28.56 -9.68
N VAL A 706 14.19 27.24 -9.81
CA VAL A 706 13.04 26.30 -9.84
C VAL A 706 12.99 25.34 -8.64
N THR A 707 13.89 25.51 -7.69
CA THR A 707 13.92 24.84 -6.39
C THR A 707 13.02 25.55 -5.37
N SER A 708 12.84 24.95 -4.20
CA SER A 708 12.04 25.54 -3.12
C SER A 708 12.67 26.87 -2.64
N PRO A 709 11.87 27.89 -2.23
CA PRO A 709 12.38 29.20 -1.81
C PRO A 709 13.31 29.14 -0.60
N ASN A 710 12.90 28.43 0.45
CA ASN A 710 13.60 28.44 1.74
C ASN A 710 14.15 27.06 2.14
N GLU A 711 13.70 26.00 1.50
CA GLU A 711 14.10 24.63 1.82
C GLU A 711 15.42 24.28 1.13
N TYR A 712 16.16 23.35 1.73
CA TYR A 712 17.40 22.87 1.17
C TYR A 712 17.18 21.73 0.17
N ASP A 713 16.90 22.10 -1.09
CA ASP A 713 16.68 21.12 -2.18
C ASP A 713 17.46 21.43 -3.46
N PHE A 714 17.73 20.40 -4.26
CA PHE A 714 18.39 20.51 -5.56
C PHE A 714 18.02 19.37 -6.50
N PHE A 715 18.12 19.60 -7.81
CA PHE A 715 18.05 18.56 -8.83
C PHE A 715 19.46 18.15 -9.23
N LEU A 716 19.69 16.84 -9.38
CA LEU A 716 20.93 16.28 -9.92
C LEU A 716 20.61 15.26 -11.01
N CYS A 717 21.13 15.51 -12.22
CA CYS A 717 21.14 14.55 -13.31
C CYS A 717 22.46 13.76 -13.27
N SER A 718 22.54 12.77 -12.39
CA SER A 718 23.76 11.98 -12.20
C SER A 718 24.08 11.01 -13.35
N HIS A 719 23.12 10.72 -14.23
CA HIS A 719 23.23 9.67 -15.25
C HIS A 719 23.24 10.21 -16.67
N HIS A 720 23.72 9.40 -17.60
CA HIS A 720 23.64 9.66 -19.03
C HIS A 720 22.29 9.23 -19.61
N GLY A 721 21.56 10.15 -20.24
CA GLY A 721 20.28 9.87 -20.91
C GLY A 721 20.45 9.10 -22.23
N ILE A 722 20.40 7.76 -22.18
CA ILE A 722 20.56 6.89 -23.36
C ILE A 722 19.42 7.05 -24.36
N GLN A 723 18.18 7.16 -23.86
CA GLN A 723 16.97 7.21 -24.68
C GLN A 723 15.95 8.16 -24.04
N GLY A 724 15.23 8.91 -24.89
CA GLY A 724 14.23 9.88 -24.46
C GLY A 724 14.85 11.09 -23.76
N THR A 725 14.06 11.79 -22.95
CA THR A 725 14.50 12.91 -22.12
C THR A 725 14.86 12.44 -20.71
N SER A 726 16.05 12.80 -20.23
CA SER A 726 16.51 12.51 -18.87
C SER A 726 15.57 13.11 -17.82
N ARG A 727 15.46 12.42 -16.68
CA ARG A 727 14.75 12.90 -15.49
C ARG A 727 15.77 13.09 -14.36
N PRO A 728 16.23 14.32 -14.11
CA PRO A 728 17.13 14.60 -12.99
C PRO A 728 16.43 14.26 -11.69
N THR A 729 17.10 13.66 -10.72
CA THR A 729 16.49 13.31 -9.43
C THR A 729 16.48 14.55 -8.54
N ARG A 730 15.37 14.79 -7.83
CA ARG A 730 15.29 15.86 -6.82
C ARG A 730 15.69 15.32 -5.45
N TYR A 731 16.54 16.05 -4.73
CA TYR A 731 16.99 15.73 -3.38
C TYR A 731 16.54 16.84 -2.45
N HIS A 732 15.93 16.47 -1.32
CA HIS A 732 15.48 17.37 -0.27
C HIS A 732 16.20 17.02 1.02
N VAL A 733 17.01 17.93 1.55
CA VAL A 733 17.69 17.77 2.85
C VAL A 733 16.70 18.18 3.93
N LEU A 734 16.16 17.20 4.63
CA LEU A 734 15.15 17.44 5.67
C LEU A 734 15.80 17.79 7.01
N PHE A 735 16.96 17.20 7.29
CA PHE A 735 17.72 17.39 8.52
C PHE A 735 19.22 17.25 8.25
N ASP A 736 20.05 18.10 8.85
CA ASP A 736 21.50 18.02 8.70
C ASP A 736 22.23 18.58 9.93
N GLU A 737 22.90 17.71 10.66
CA GLU A 737 23.83 18.08 11.75
C GLU A 737 25.29 18.10 11.30
N SER A 738 25.59 17.51 10.15
CA SER A 738 26.95 17.52 9.58
C SER A 738 27.30 18.90 9.02
N ASN A 739 26.32 19.82 8.93
CA ASN A 739 26.45 21.16 8.36
C ASN A 739 27.13 21.13 6.99
N MET A 740 26.71 20.20 6.13
CA MET A 740 27.28 20.09 4.79
C MET A 740 26.87 21.29 3.96
N ASP A 741 27.84 21.93 3.32
CA ASP A 741 27.55 22.98 2.36
C ASP A 741 26.93 22.39 1.07
N ALA A 742 26.40 23.27 0.23
CA ALA A 742 25.78 22.87 -1.04
C ALA A 742 26.74 22.07 -1.93
N ASN A 743 28.03 22.41 -1.97
CA ASN A 743 29.02 21.74 -2.81
C ASN A 743 29.31 20.31 -2.33
N ALA A 744 29.55 20.12 -1.03
CA ALA A 744 29.80 18.82 -0.44
C ALA A 744 28.59 17.89 -0.59
N MET A 745 27.39 18.37 -0.24
CA MET A 745 26.16 17.60 -0.35
C MET A 745 25.90 17.11 -1.78
N GLN A 746 26.01 18.02 -2.75
CA GLN A 746 25.80 17.72 -4.17
C GLN A 746 26.88 16.75 -4.71
N SER A 747 28.13 16.94 -4.32
CA SER A 747 29.26 16.10 -4.77
C SER A 747 29.18 14.69 -4.19
N ILE A 748 28.95 14.54 -2.87
CA ILE A 748 28.78 13.23 -2.23
C ILE A 748 27.62 12.47 -2.86
N THR A 749 26.47 13.14 -3.03
CA THR A 749 25.30 12.55 -3.70
C THR A 749 25.67 12.04 -5.10
N TYR A 750 26.42 12.83 -5.88
CA TYR A 750 26.87 12.45 -7.21
C TYR A 750 27.90 11.31 -7.19
N TYR A 751 28.82 11.30 -6.24
CA TYR A 751 29.87 10.29 -6.14
C TYR A 751 29.30 8.92 -5.77
N LEU A 752 28.34 8.89 -4.85
CA LEU A 752 27.61 7.66 -4.50
C LEU A 752 26.84 7.06 -5.70
N CYS A 753 26.50 7.82 -6.74
CA CYS A 753 25.91 7.30 -7.98
C CYS A 753 26.90 6.48 -8.84
N HIS A 754 28.21 6.52 -8.55
CA HIS A 754 29.24 5.77 -9.27
C HIS A 754 29.59 4.44 -8.61
N LEU A 755 29.09 4.19 -7.39
CA LEU A 755 29.33 2.97 -6.62
C LEU A 755 28.37 1.82 -6.97
N TYR A 756 27.49 2.01 -7.94
CA TYR A 756 26.56 0.96 -8.36
C TYR A 756 27.29 -0.15 -9.14
N GLY A 757 27.78 -1.16 -8.41
CA GLY A 757 28.66 -2.19 -8.97
C GLY A 757 28.05 -3.17 -9.98
N ARG A 758 26.86 -2.92 -10.55
CA ARG A 758 26.28 -3.78 -11.61
C ARG A 758 26.56 -3.28 -13.03
N CYS A 759 27.10 -2.09 -13.19
CA CYS A 759 27.56 -1.56 -14.47
C CYS A 759 28.66 -0.51 -14.29
N ALA A 760 29.48 -0.31 -15.31
CA ALA A 760 30.50 0.73 -15.34
C ALA A 760 29.92 2.09 -15.79
N ARG A 761 28.84 2.52 -15.13
CA ARG A 761 28.11 3.76 -15.44
C ARG A 761 27.59 4.42 -14.17
N SER A 762 27.51 5.75 -14.20
CA SER A 762 26.82 6.51 -13.17
C SER A 762 25.31 6.30 -13.30
N VAL A 763 24.66 5.94 -12.20
CA VAL A 763 23.21 5.70 -12.13
C VAL A 763 22.43 6.92 -11.65
N SER A 764 21.11 6.90 -11.79
CA SER A 764 20.23 8.06 -11.54
C SER A 764 20.00 8.42 -10.08
N ILE A 765 20.36 7.53 -9.16
CA ILE A 765 20.19 7.68 -7.70
C ILE A 765 21.42 7.08 -6.99
N PRO A 766 21.73 7.45 -5.73
CA PRO A 766 22.87 6.92 -5.01
C PRO A 766 22.81 5.39 -4.91
N ALA A 767 23.95 4.71 -4.99
CA ALA A 767 24.06 3.26 -4.90
C ALA A 767 23.28 2.65 -3.71
N PRO A 768 23.35 3.16 -2.46
CA PRO A 768 22.60 2.58 -1.34
C PRO A 768 21.08 2.59 -1.56
N VAL A 769 20.53 3.66 -2.15
CA VAL A 769 19.09 3.75 -2.47
C VAL A 769 18.72 2.75 -3.58
N TYR A 770 19.58 2.63 -4.59
CA TYR A 770 19.38 1.65 -5.66
C TYR A 770 19.43 0.22 -5.12
N PHE A 771 20.30 -0.05 -4.15
CA PHE A 771 20.34 -1.36 -3.49
C PHE A 771 19.07 -1.62 -2.66
N ALA A 772 18.54 -0.62 -1.96
CA ALA A 772 17.25 -0.73 -1.25
C ALA A 772 16.10 -1.08 -2.22
N ASP A 773 15.98 -0.37 -3.34
CA ASP A 773 15.02 -0.70 -4.42
C ASP A 773 15.13 -2.17 -4.87
N LEU A 774 16.37 -2.66 -5.03
CA LEU A 774 16.65 -4.03 -5.48
C LEU A 774 16.31 -5.08 -4.42
N VAL A 775 16.48 -4.76 -3.15
CA VAL A 775 16.13 -5.62 -2.01
C VAL A 775 14.61 -5.70 -1.87
N CYS A 776 13.91 -4.57 -1.93
CA CYS A 776 12.44 -4.53 -1.97
C CYS A 776 11.89 -5.37 -3.14
N ALA A 777 12.45 -5.19 -4.35
CA ALA A 777 12.05 -5.98 -5.52
C ALA A 777 12.34 -7.49 -5.35
N ARG A 778 13.45 -7.85 -4.70
CA ARG A 778 13.79 -9.26 -4.40
C ARG A 778 12.82 -9.86 -3.39
N ALA A 779 12.57 -9.19 -2.27
CA ALA A 779 11.64 -9.65 -1.25
C ALA A 779 10.22 -9.78 -1.80
N ARG A 780 9.82 -8.92 -2.75
CA ARG A 780 8.55 -9.10 -3.47
C ARG A 780 8.47 -10.44 -4.22
N TYR A 781 9.55 -10.87 -4.86
CA TYR A 781 9.58 -12.19 -5.49
C TYR A 781 9.48 -13.32 -4.48
N HIS A 782 10.10 -13.17 -3.30
CA HIS A 782 10.00 -14.14 -2.21
C HIS A 782 8.57 -14.23 -1.67
N VAL A 783 7.92 -13.09 -1.43
CA VAL A 783 6.51 -13.04 -1.01
C VAL A 783 5.60 -13.68 -2.07
N LEU A 784 5.78 -13.36 -3.34
CA LEU A 784 5.01 -13.97 -4.43
C LEU A 784 5.24 -15.49 -4.53
N ALA A 785 6.48 -15.95 -4.38
CA ALA A 785 6.80 -17.38 -4.39
C ALA A 785 6.12 -18.10 -3.21
N ALA A 786 6.16 -17.51 -2.01
CA ALA A 786 5.54 -18.06 -0.81
C ALA A 786 4.01 -18.10 -0.88
N LEU A 787 3.39 -17.09 -1.49
CA LEU A 787 1.95 -17.07 -1.76
C LEU A 787 1.56 -18.14 -2.81
N ASN A 788 2.38 -18.31 -3.84
CA ASN A 788 2.13 -19.29 -4.91
C ASN A 788 2.40 -20.74 -4.46
N SER A 789 3.30 -20.95 -3.50
CA SER A 789 3.59 -22.28 -2.93
C SER A 789 2.59 -22.69 -1.84
N GLY A 790 1.59 -21.84 -1.53
CA GLY A 790 0.59 -22.10 -0.48
C GLY A 790 1.14 -22.01 0.95
N LEU A 791 2.35 -21.47 1.15
CA LEU A 791 2.99 -21.34 2.47
C LEU A 791 2.51 -20.12 3.28
N VAL A 792 1.83 -19.16 2.64
CA VAL A 792 1.40 -17.89 3.24
C VAL A 792 -0.03 -17.55 2.78
N GLU A 793 -0.95 -17.21 3.69
CA GLU A 793 -2.26 -16.63 3.35
C GLU A 793 -2.08 -15.19 2.85
N LYS A 794 -2.89 -14.77 1.86
CA LYS A 794 -2.84 -13.42 1.25
C LYS A 794 -2.98 -12.32 2.31
N PHE A 795 -2.15 -11.28 2.23
CA PHE A 795 -2.22 -10.09 3.10
C PHE A 795 -3.38 -9.18 2.67
N SER A 796 -4.59 -9.40 3.16
CA SER A 796 -5.63 -8.35 3.14
C SER A 796 -5.54 -7.49 4.41
N ASP A 797 -5.54 -6.17 4.22
CA ASP A 797 -5.71 -5.22 5.31
C ASP A 797 -7.03 -5.47 6.05
N GLU A 798 -6.96 -5.30 7.37
CA GLU A 798 -7.98 -5.47 8.41
C GLU A 798 -8.23 -6.91 8.88
N ASP A 799 -7.85 -7.15 10.14
CA ASP A 799 -8.19 -8.27 11.01
C ASP A 799 -9.71 -8.44 11.18
N SER A 800 -10.38 -8.82 10.09
CA SER A 800 -11.68 -9.47 10.13
C SER A 800 -11.74 -10.50 9.01
N ASN A 801 -11.81 -11.77 9.40
CA ASN A 801 -11.83 -12.99 8.58
C ASN A 801 -10.47 -13.55 8.14
N SER A 802 -9.73 -14.10 9.12
CA SER A 802 -8.86 -15.24 8.87
C SER A 802 -9.71 -16.47 8.54
N SER A 803 -9.61 -17.01 7.32
CA SER A 803 -9.74 -18.46 7.05
C SER A 803 -9.81 -18.80 5.55
N SER A 804 -8.73 -19.21 4.89
CA SER A 804 -8.86 -20.16 3.76
C SER A 804 -7.54 -20.84 3.36
N SER A 805 -7.04 -21.74 4.21
CA SER A 805 -6.65 -23.11 3.80
C SER A 805 -6.15 -23.96 4.97
N SER A 806 -5.65 -23.34 6.06
CA SER A 806 -5.38 -24.02 7.35
C SER A 806 -6.57 -23.95 8.33
N SER A 807 -7.60 -23.21 7.94
CA SER A 807 -8.73 -22.84 8.78
C SER A 807 -9.84 -23.87 8.84
N SER A 808 -9.94 -24.82 7.90
CA SER A 808 -10.99 -25.83 7.95
C SER A 808 -10.85 -26.71 9.20
N SER A 809 -9.63 -27.14 9.53
CA SER A 809 -9.38 -28.02 10.68
C SER A 809 -9.51 -27.32 12.03
N SER A 810 -8.94 -26.11 12.20
CA SER A 810 -9.08 -25.37 13.46
C SER A 810 -10.51 -24.90 13.73
N THR A 811 -11.22 -24.44 12.69
CA THR A 811 -12.64 -24.05 12.79
C THR A 811 -13.52 -25.25 13.12
N GLN A 812 -13.24 -26.42 12.54
CA GLN A 812 -13.93 -27.68 12.90
C GLN A 812 -13.64 -28.11 14.33
N VAL A 813 -12.38 -28.08 14.78
CA VAL A 813 -12.00 -28.43 16.17
C VAL A 813 -12.70 -27.49 17.16
N LYS A 814 -12.77 -26.20 16.86
CA LYS A 814 -13.47 -25.22 17.69
C LYS A 814 -14.97 -25.43 17.70
N SER A 815 -15.58 -25.64 16.54
CA SER A 815 -17.01 -25.93 16.43
C SER A 815 -17.37 -27.20 17.19
N CYS A 816 -16.62 -28.27 16.99
CA CYS A 816 -16.88 -29.55 17.62
C CYS A 816 -16.64 -29.53 19.13
N GLY A 817 -15.61 -28.82 19.59
CA GLY A 817 -15.37 -28.60 21.02
C GLY A 817 -16.46 -27.76 21.68
N ASP A 818 -16.82 -26.61 21.10
CA ASP A 818 -17.74 -25.66 21.73
C ASP A 818 -19.22 -26.14 21.70
N ILE A 819 -19.63 -26.87 20.65
CA ILE A 819 -21.03 -27.25 20.41
C ILE A 819 -21.28 -28.74 20.68
N THR A 820 -20.45 -29.63 20.13
CA THR A 820 -20.74 -31.08 20.15
C THR A 820 -20.29 -31.74 21.45
N PHE A 821 -19.05 -31.51 21.87
CA PHE A 821 -18.43 -32.24 22.97
C PHE A 821 -18.34 -31.44 24.26
N GLY A 822 -18.56 -30.13 24.25
CA GLY A 822 -18.39 -29.29 25.43
C GLY A 822 -16.95 -29.30 25.97
N LEU A 823 -15.96 -29.34 25.08
CA LEU A 823 -14.54 -29.39 25.39
C LEU A 823 -13.89 -28.03 25.17
N VAL A 824 -13.24 -27.53 26.22
CA VAL A 824 -12.45 -26.31 26.16
C VAL A 824 -11.20 -26.55 25.34
N THR A 825 -11.06 -25.82 24.23
CA THR A 825 -9.95 -25.99 23.29
C THR A 825 -9.02 -24.77 23.26
N GLN A 826 -7.72 -24.99 23.09
CA GLN A 826 -6.74 -23.93 22.78
C GLN A 826 -5.88 -24.36 21.59
N CYS A 827 -6.26 -23.93 20.40
CA CYS A 827 -5.50 -24.21 19.18
C CYS A 827 -4.24 -23.33 19.15
N LEU A 828 -3.10 -23.93 18.80
CA LEU A 828 -1.81 -23.24 18.64
C LEU A 828 -1.36 -23.38 17.19
N LEU A 829 -0.90 -22.27 16.61
CA LEU A 829 -0.30 -22.30 15.27
C LEU A 829 1.12 -22.89 15.36
N PRO A 830 1.64 -23.52 14.30
CA PRO A 830 3.02 -24.00 14.27
C PRO A 830 4.05 -22.91 14.64
N ARG A 831 3.83 -21.66 14.21
CA ARG A 831 4.66 -20.51 14.63
C ARG A 831 4.65 -20.29 16.14
N THR A 832 3.48 -20.40 16.77
CA THR A 832 3.35 -20.28 18.23
C THR A 832 4.09 -21.39 18.95
N ILE A 833 4.05 -22.61 18.42
CA ILE A 833 4.83 -23.75 18.94
C ILE A 833 6.33 -23.47 18.82
N ILE A 834 6.79 -22.93 17.68
CA ILE A 834 8.20 -22.53 17.51
C ILE A 834 8.60 -21.42 18.48
N ASP A 835 7.76 -20.39 18.65
CA ASP A 835 8.04 -19.27 19.55
C ASP A 835 8.14 -19.74 21.02
N VAL A 836 7.37 -20.76 21.42
CA VAL A 836 7.42 -21.36 22.77
C VAL A 836 8.57 -22.37 22.90
N ALA A 837 8.61 -23.38 22.03
CA ALA A 837 9.50 -24.54 22.16
C ALA A 837 10.95 -24.23 21.74
N VAL A 838 11.14 -23.37 20.74
CA VAL A 838 12.46 -23.05 20.18
C VAL A 838 12.98 -21.73 20.72
N LYS A 839 12.15 -20.67 20.67
CA LYS A 839 12.58 -19.32 21.06
C LYS A 839 12.37 -19.00 22.55
N LYS A 840 11.71 -19.89 23.31
CA LYS A 840 11.42 -19.72 24.74
C LYS A 840 10.77 -18.36 25.07
N SER A 841 9.88 -17.87 24.19
CA SER A 841 9.23 -16.57 24.34
C SER A 841 8.26 -16.55 25.53
N TYR A 842 8.68 -15.90 26.62
CA TYR A 842 7.86 -15.78 27.83
C TYR A 842 6.55 -15.02 27.59
N SER A 843 6.58 -13.96 26.77
CA SER A 843 5.37 -13.20 26.43
C SER A 843 4.35 -14.04 25.65
N THR A 844 4.81 -14.94 24.77
CA THR A 844 3.93 -15.85 24.03
C THR A 844 3.34 -16.90 24.97
N MET A 845 4.14 -17.47 25.88
CA MET A 845 3.68 -18.41 26.90
C MET A 845 2.64 -17.77 27.83
N LEU A 846 2.89 -16.55 28.31
CA LEU A 846 1.98 -15.81 29.19
C LEU A 846 0.63 -15.52 28.49
N ASN A 847 0.65 -15.09 27.23
CA ASN A 847 -0.59 -14.88 26.45
C ASN A 847 -1.38 -16.18 26.26
N ILE A 848 -0.72 -17.33 26.10
CA ILE A 848 -1.39 -18.62 26.03
C ILE A 848 -1.99 -18.99 27.39
N ALA A 849 -1.21 -18.86 28.47
CA ALA A 849 -1.65 -19.16 29.83
C ALA A 849 -2.86 -18.31 30.25
N MET A 850 -2.84 -17.00 29.95
CA MET A 850 -3.97 -16.09 30.21
C MET A 850 -5.24 -16.54 29.49
N LYS A 851 -5.15 -16.94 28.21
CA LYS A 851 -6.31 -17.45 27.45
C LYS A 851 -6.83 -18.78 28.01
N ILE A 852 -5.92 -19.68 28.41
CA ILE A 852 -6.29 -20.95 29.04
C ILE A 852 -7.02 -20.67 30.35
N ASN A 853 -6.46 -19.84 31.23
CA ASN A 853 -7.03 -19.50 32.53
C ASN A 853 -8.47 -18.98 32.42
N MET A 854 -8.73 -18.03 31.51
CA MET A 854 -10.10 -17.52 31.29
C MET A 854 -11.07 -18.59 30.79
N LYS A 855 -10.61 -19.46 29.89
CA LYS A 855 -11.45 -20.51 29.32
C LYS A 855 -11.80 -21.62 30.30
N ILE A 856 -10.98 -21.84 31.31
CA ILE A 856 -11.27 -22.77 32.40
C ILE A 856 -11.96 -22.09 33.59
N GLY A 857 -12.38 -20.83 33.45
CA GLY A 857 -13.14 -20.08 34.45
C GLY A 857 -12.32 -19.28 35.47
N GLY A 858 -11.00 -19.19 35.28
CA GLY A 858 -10.09 -18.39 36.07
C GLY A 858 -10.14 -16.90 35.72
N ILE A 859 -9.61 -16.06 36.63
CA ILE A 859 -9.56 -14.60 36.51
C ILE A 859 -8.10 -14.19 36.37
N ASN A 860 -7.78 -13.40 35.33
CA ASN A 860 -6.41 -12.89 35.13
C ASN A 860 -6.17 -11.54 35.81
N THR A 861 -7.19 -10.69 35.89
CA THR A 861 -7.05 -9.31 36.38
C THR A 861 -8.35 -8.85 37.02
N LYS A 862 -8.24 -8.09 38.12
CA LYS A 862 -9.35 -7.41 38.79
C LYS A 862 -8.95 -5.93 38.95
N LEU A 863 -9.88 -5.01 38.74
CA LEU A 863 -9.65 -3.60 39.06
C LEU A 863 -9.60 -3.42 40.58
N LEU A 864 -8.65 -2.62 41.06
CA LEU A 864 -8.54 -2.28 42.47
C LEU A 864 -9.61 -1.25 42.85
N GLU A 865 -9.94 -1.19 44.14
CA GLU A 865 -10.92 -0.24 44.68
C GLU A 865 -10.48 1.20 44.40
N ASP A 866 -11.38 1.97 43.80
CA ASP A 866 -11.24 3.37 43.44
C ASP A 866 -12.60 4.03 43.72
N GLU A 867 -12.60 5.30 44.15
CA GLU A 867 -13.83 6.00 44.55
C GLU A 867 -14.91 6.00 43.45
N VAL A 868 -14.49 6.12 42.17
CA VAL A 868 -15.40 6.10 41.02
C VAL A 868 -15.96 4.69 40.80
N LEU A 869 -15.12 3.65 40.90
CA LEU A 869 -15.55 2.26 40.74
C LEU A 869 -16.48 1.83 41.87
N ASP A 870 -16.19 2.24 43.10
CA ASP A 870 -17.02 1.95 44.28
C ASP A 870 -18.40 2.58 44.15
N ASN A 871 -18.44 3.88 43.81
CA ASN A 871 -19.68 4.65 43.79
C ASN A 871 -20.60 4.24 42.64
N TYR A 872 -20.07 3.84 41.49
CA TYR A 872 -20.89 3.59 40.30
C TYR A 872 -20.98 2.11 39.87
N LEU A 873 -20.01 1.26 40.23
CA LEU A 873 -20.00 -0.16 39.88
C LEU A 873 -20.23 -1.08 41.08
N TYR A 874 -19.36 -1.05 42.09
CA TYR A 874 -19.36 -2.07 43.15
C TYR A 874 -20.52 -1.89 44.14
N LYS A 875 -20.71 -0.68 44.72
CA LYS A 875 -21.83 -0.42 45.66
C LYS A 875 -23.19 -0.43 44.97
N ASN A 876 -23.23 -0.11 43.68
CA ASN A 876 -24.44 -0.11 42.87
C ASN A 876 -24.71 -1.45 42.17
N ASN A 877 -23.87 -2.47 42.39
CA ASN A 877 -24.04 -3.81 41.83
C ASN A 877 -24.27 -3.74 40.30
N ALA A 878 -23.35 -3.13 39.56
CA ALA A 878 -23.59 -2.79 38.16
C ALA A 878 -23.46 -3.99 37.20
N LEU A 879 -24.41 -4.08 36.26
CA LEU A 879 -24.36 -4.98 35.11
C LEU A 879 -23.86 -4.21 33.88
N VAL A 880 -22.68 -4.57 33.41
CA VAL A 880 -22.00 -4.00 32.25
C VAL A 880 -22.16 -4.92 31.07
N ILE A 881 -22.66 -4.37 29.96
CA ILE A 881 -23.03 -5.13 28.76
C ILE A 881 -22.30 -4.58 27.54
N GLY A 882 -21.69 -5.48 26.77
CA GLY A 882 -21.17 -5.22 25.44
C GLY A 882 -22.06 -5.84 24.38
N VAL A 883 -22.33 -5.10 23.30
CA VAL A 883 -23.28 -5.50 22.26
C VAL A 883 -22.69 -5.21 20.88
N ASP A 884 -22.61 -6.25 20.04
CA ASP A 884 -22.09 -6.15 18.67
C ASP A 884 -22.98 -6.90 17.65
N VAL A 885 -22.99 -6.42 16.40
CA VAL A 885 -23.68 -7.05 15.27
C VAL A 885 -22.74 -7.14 14.07
N VAL A 886 -22.45 -8.36 13.64
CA VAL A 886 -21.58 -8.62 12.49
C VAL A 886 -22.40 -9.01 11.26
N HIS A 887 -22.21 -8.27 10.18
CA HIS A 887 -22.79 -8.57 8.88
C HIS A 887 -21.88 -9.43 8.01
N PRO A 888 -22.46 -10.25 7.11
CA PRO A 888 -21.68 -10.94 6.09
C PRO A 888 -21.09 -10.00 5.05
N SER A 889 -19.94 -10.40 4.50
CA SER A 889 -19.25 -9.63 3.47
C SER A 889 -20.13 -9.45 2.21
N ALA A 890 -19.79 -8.45 1.38
CA ALA A 890 -20.51 -8.19 0.13
C ALA A 890 -20.52 -9.37 -0.86
N VAL A 891 -19.69 -10.39 -0.63
CA VAL A 891 -19.57 -11.60 -1.44
C VAL A 891 -20.48 -12.73 -0.92
N GLU A 892 -20.81 -12.73 0.37
CA GLU A 892 -21.51 -13.79 1.12
C GLU A 892 -22.93 -13.38 1.52
N THR A 893 -23.67 -12.73 0.62
CA THR A 893 -25.00 -12.15 0.90
C THR A 893 -26.09 -13.15 1.30
N HIS A 894 -25.80 -14.45 1.27
CA HIS A 894 -26.70 -15.55 1.64
C HIS A 894 -26.57 -15.96 3.12
N LEU A 895 -25.51 -15.51 3.80
CA LEU A 895 -25.33 -15.77 5.23
C LEU A 895 -26.15 -14.78 6.06
N PRO A 896 -26.58 -15.17 7.26
CA PRO A 896 -27.30 -14.27 8.16
C PRO A 896 -26.36 -13.29 8.89
N SER A 897 -26.93 -12.26 9.52
CA SER A 897 -26.17 -11.44 10.48
C SER A 897 -26.16 -12.14 11.84
N ILE A 898 -25.14 -11.85 12.64
CA ILE A 898 -24.99 -12.43 13.98
C ILE A 898 -24.96 -11.27 14.98
N ALA A 899 -25.85 -11.31 15.96
CA ALA A 899 -25.87 -10.38 17.08
C ALA A 899 -25.38 -11.10 18.33
N SER A 900 -24.60 -10.42 19.16
CA SER A 900 -24.18 -10.93 20.45
C SER A 900 -24.38 -9.92 21.57
N VAL A 901 -24.71 -10.46 22.75
CA VAL A 901 -24.84 -9.70 24.01
C VAL A 901 -23.96 -10.37 25.05
N VAL A 902 -22.96 -9.63 25.53
CA VAL A 902 -22.00 -10.07 26.54
C VAL A 902 -22.21 -9.28 27.81
N GLY A 903 -22.36 -9.95 28.95
CA GLY A 903 -22.55 -9.31 30.25
C GLY A 903 -21.57 -9.86 31.29
N ASN A 904 -21.14 -9.03 32.24
CA ASN A 904 -20.43 -9.56 33.41
C ASN A 904 -21.37 -10.44 34.24
N VAL A 905 -20.78 -11.41 34.93
CA VAL A 905 -21.51 -12.39 35.74
C VAL A 905 -21.29 -12.14 37.22
N ASP A 906 -20.10 -11.67 37.60
CA ASP A 906 -19.75 -11.33 38.97
C ASP A 906 -19.81 -9.81 39.20
N ALA A 907 -20.12 -9.43 40.45
CA ALA A 907 -20.13 -8.03 40.88
C ALA A 907 -18.78 -7.31 40.76
N ASN A 908 -17.65 -8.06 40.70
CA ASN A 908 -16.33 -7.46 40.51
C ASN A 908 -16.00 -7.17 39.03
N VAL A 909 -16.91 -7.48 38.10
CA VAL A 909 -16.76 -7.23 36.65
C VAL A 909 -15.53 -7.97 36.08
N THR A 910 -15.27 -9.20 36.50
CA THR A 910 -14.08 -9.98 36.09
C THR A 910 -14.36 -11.12 35.12
N LYS A 911 -15.59 -11.63 35.09
CA LYS A 911 -16.05 -12.75 34.26
C LYS A 911 -17.20 -12.30 33.37
N PHE A 912 -17.16 -12.68 32.10
CA PHE A 912 -18.16 -12.28 31.12
C PHE A 912 -18.71 -13.48 30.36
N HIS A 913 -20.02 -13.64 30.33
CA HIS A 913 -20.68 -14.67 29.52
C HIS A 913 -21.47 -14.03 28.37
N ALA A 914 -21.76 -14.83 27.35
CA ALA A 914 -22.27 -14.34 26.08
C ALA A 914 -23.50 -15.11 25.61
N SER A 915 -24.43 -14.39 24.98
CA SER A 915 -25.56 -14.94 24.23
C SER A 915 -25.37 -14.47 22.80
N VAL A 916 -25.71 -15.35 21.87
CA VAL A 916 -25.56 -15.09 20.44
C VAL A 916 -26.84 -15.51 19.73
N LYS A 917 -27.27 -14.67 18.78
CA LYS A 917 -28.43 -14.96 17.94
C LYS A 917 -28.15 -14.66 16.49
N ILE A 918 -28.77 -15.47 15.65
CA ILE A 918 -28.81 -15.27 14.21
C ILE A 918 -30.01 -14.38 13.88
N GLN A 919 -29.79 -13.39 13.02
CA GLN A 919 -30.83 -12.50 12.52
C GLN A 919 -30.73 -12.31 11.01
N PRO A 920 -31.77 -11.79 10.35
CA PRO A 920 -31.74 -11.51 8.91
C PRO A 920 -30.47 -10.79 8.44
N ALA A 921 -30.03 -11.10 7.22
CA ALA A 921 -28.82 -10.52 6.65
C ALA A 921 -28.91 -8.99 6.55
N LYS A 922 -27.85 -8.28 6.95
CA LYS A 922 -27.73 -6.80 6.96
C LYS A 922 -28.74 -6.08 7.84
N GLN A 923 -29.27 -6.75 8.85
CA GLN A 923 -30.12 -6.14 9.85
C GLN A 923 -29.24 -5.63 10.99
N GLU A 924 -29.17 -4.32 11.20
CA GLU A 924 -28.37 -3.68 12.26
C GLU A 924 -29.04 -3.79 13.64
N LEU A 925 -30.37 -3.75 13.67
CA LEU A 925 -31.20 -3.80 14.88
C LEU A 925 -31.33 -5.24 15.40
N ILE A 926 -31.13 -5.43 16.69
CA ILE A 926 -31.11 -6.77 17.29
C ILE A 926 -32.54 -7.30 17.49
N THR A 927 -32.94 -8.29 16.69
CA THR A 927 -34.30 -8.88 16.75
C THR A 927 -34.59 -9.62 18.04
N GLY A 928 -33.57 -10.23 18.65
CA GLY A 928 -33.68 -11.06 19.86
C GLY A 928 -33.09 -10.41 21.11
N PHE A 929 -33.09 -9.08 21.18
CA PHE A 929 -32.38 -8.34 22.23
C PHE A 929 -32.93 -8.62 23.63
N ILE A 930 -34.27 -8.67 23.77
CA ILE A 930 -34.96 -8.93 25.05
C ILE A 930 -34.51 -10.25 25.66
N GLU A 931 -34.49 -11.32 24.87
CA GLU A 931 -34.13 -12.66 25.34
C GLU A 931 -32.65 -12.75 25.72
N GLN A 932 -31.76 -12.28 24.85
CA GLN A 932 -30.31 -12.32 25.11
C GLN A 932 -29.91 -11.48 26.33
N PHE A 933 -30.57 -10.34 26.54
CA PHE A 933 -30.36 -9.53 27.73
C PHE A 933 -30.97 -10.19 28.97
N SER A 934 -32.16 -10.80 28.86
CA SER A 934 -32.80 -11.51 29.97
C SER A 934 -31.95 -12.67 30.47
N ASP A 935 -31.31 -13.43 29.57
CA ASP A 935 -30.35 -14.48 29.93
C ASP A 935 -29.20 -13.95 30.79
N ARG A 936 -28.65 -12.79 30.43
CA ARG A 936 -27.55 -12.15 31.17
C ARG A 936 -28.01 -11.62 32.53
N LEU A 937 -29.19 -11.02 32.58
CA LEU A 937 -29.77 -10.53 33.82
C LEU A 937 -30.07 -11.68 34.80
N LEU A 938 -30.67 -12.77 34.31
CA LEU A 938 -30.94 -13.98 35.10
C LEU A 938 -29.64 -14.55 35.66
N GLU A 939 -28.64 -14.75 34.81
CA GLU A 939 -27.36 -15.33 35.21
C GLU A 939 -26.59 -14.45 36.22
N TYR A 940 -26.67 -13.13 36.07
CA TYR A 940 -26.12 -12.19 37.04
C TYR A 940 -26.78 -12.34 38.41
N VAL A 941 -28.11 -12.43 38.45
CA VAL A 941 -28.87 -12.58 39.71
C VAL A 941 -28.61 -13.94 40.34
N ASP A 942 -28.54 -15.00 39.54
CA ASP A 942 -28.24 -16.36 40.03
C ASP A 942 -26.88 -16.43 40.74
N VAL A 943 -25.89 -15.68 40.26
CA VAL A 943 -24.53 -15.67 40.83
C VAL A 943 -24.38 -14.70 42.01
N ASN A 944 -24.96 -13.50 41.93
CA ASN A 944 -24.77 -12.46 42.95
C ASN A 944 -25.90 -12.40 44.00
N GLY A 945 -26.99 -13.16 43.80
CA GLY A 945 -28.16 -13.19 44.69
C GLY A 945 -28.98 -11.90 44.74
N THR A 946 -28.61 -10.88 43.98
CA THR A 946 -29.21 -9.54 44.01
C THR A 946 -29.34 -8.97 42.59
N THR A 947 -30.40 -8.19 42.37
CA THR A 947 -30.59 -7.50 41.09
C THR A 947 -29.63 -6.33 40.92
N PRO A 948 -29.12 -6.08 39.71
CA PRO A 948 -28.23 -4.95 39.49
C PRO A 948 -28.98 -3.63 39.62
N LYS A 949 -28.40 -2.60 40.26
CA LYS A 949 -29.09 -1.29 40.37
C LYS A 949 -28.79 -0.40 39.17
N ASN A 950 -27.61 -0.57 38.56
CA ASN A 950 -27.16 0.17 37.38
C ASN A 950 -26.85 -0.78 36.23
N ILE A 951 -27.17 -0.37 35.01
CA ILE A 951 -26.86 -1.08 33.78
C ILE A 951 -26.10 -0.14 32.84
N ILE A 952 -24.90 -0.55 32.44
CA ILE A 952 -24.06 0.21 31.50
C ILE A 952 -23.95 -0.58 30.20
N VAL A 953 -24.41 -0.02 29.10
CA VAL A 953 -24.43 -0.66 27.78
C VAL A 953 -23.41 0.03 26.87
N TYR A 954 -22.52 -0.76 26.28
CA TYR A 954 -21.64 -0.34 25.20
C TYR A 954 -22.02 -1.06 23.89
N ARG A 955 -22.45 -0.29 22.89
CA ARG A 955 -22.93 -0.81 21.59
C ARG A 955 -21.95 -0.43 20.46
N ASP A 956 -21.41 -1.41 19.73
CA ASP A 956 -20.52 -1.18 18.56
C ASP A 956 -21.23 -1.46 17.22
N GLY A 957 -20.65 -1.00 16.11
CA GLY A 957 -21.15 -1.30 14.75
C GLY A 957 -22.20 -0.33 14.20
N VAL A 958 -22.69 0.60 15.03
CA VAL A 958 -23.75 1.54 14.64
C VAL A 958 -23.17 2.76 13.91
N SER A 959 -23.78 3.14 12.78
CA SER A 959 -23.43 4.38 12.07
C SER A 959 -24.13 5.61 12.69
N GLU A 960 -23.50 6.80 12.62
CA GLU A 960 -24.03 8.05 13.24
C GLU A 960 -25.48 8.34 12.83
N GLY A 961 -25.84 8.11 11.56
CA GLY A 961 -27.21 8.30 11.07
C GLY A 961 -28.26 7.31 11.63
N GLN A 962 -27.86 6.31 12.42
CA GLN A 962 -28.72 5.28 13.00
C GLN A 962 -28.78 5.32 14.53
N PHE A 963 -28.08 6.24 15.19
CA PHE A 963 -28.00 6.31 16.66
C PHE A 963 -29.37 6.40 17.32
N MET A 964 -30.21 7.33 16.88
CA MET A 964 -31.55 7.50 17.44
C MET A 964 -32.44 6.28 17.18
N GLN A 965 -32.35 5.68 15.99
CA GLN A 965 -33.13 4.48 15.67
C GLN A 965 -32.75 3.31 16.60
N VAL A 966 -31.45 3.09 16.82
CA VAL A 966 -30.98 2.05 17.74
C VAL A 966 -31.43 2.33 19.17
N LEU A 967 -31.33 3.59 19.62
CA LEU A 967 -31.77 3.97 20.96
C LEU A 967 -33.29 3.77 21.14
N GLU A 968 -34.10 4.24 20.19
CA GLU A 968 -35.56 4.16 20.23
C GLU A 968 -36.09 2.72 20.18
N GLU A 969 -35.33 1.77 19.64
CA GLU A 969 -35.71 0.37 19.59
C GLU A 969 -35.13 -0.47 20.76
N GLU A 970 -33.83 -0.34 21.03
CA GLU A 970 -33.11 -1.19 21.99
C GLU A 970 -33.31 -0.74 23.45
N LEU A 971 -33.40 0.57 23.72
CA LEU A 971 -33.62 1.05 25.10
C LEU A 971 -35.01 0.63 25.63
N PRO A 972 -36.12 0.78 24.89
CA PRO A 972 -37.39 0.20 25.32
C PRO A 972 -37.36 -1.32 25.44
N ALA A 973 -36.56 -2.02 24.63
CA ALA A 973 -36.39 -3.46 24.75
C ALA A 973 -35.69 -3.85 26.07
N LEU A 974 -34.64 -3.13 26.49
CA LEU A 974 -34.02 -3.27 27.82
C LEU A 974 -35.07 -3.11 28.92
N ARG A 975 -35.87 -2.04 28.85
CA ARG A 975 -36.91 -1.74 29.84
C ARG A 975 -37.97 -2.84 29.93
N ARG A 976 -38.42 -3.37 28.78
CA ARG A 976 -39.36 -4.48 28.73
C ARG A 976 -38.76 -5.73 29.38
N ALA A 977 -37.49 -6.04 29.12
CA ALA A 977 -36.80 -7.18 29.72
C ALA A 977 -36.65 -7.05 31.25
N CYS A 978 -36.31 -5.87 31.75
CA CYS A 978 -36.29 -5.61 33.20
C CYS A 978 -37.67 -5.78 33.83
N LYS A 979 -38.72 -5.24 33.18
CA LYS A 979 -40.10 -5.35 33.68
C LYS A 979 -40.63 -6.79 33.66
N SER A 980 -40.24 -7.59 32.66
CA SER A 980 -40.60 -9.02 32.61
C SER A 980 -39.89 -9.84 33.67
N PHE A 981 -38.70 -9.41 34.13
CA PHE A 981 -37.99 -10.06 35.23
C PHE A 981 -38.70 -9.80 36.58
N ALA A 982 -39.05 -8.55 36.87
CA ALA A 982 -39.89 -8.20 38.02
C ALA A 982 -40.67 -6.91 37.73
N SER A 983 -41.97 -6.91 38.07
CA SER A 983 -42.92 -5.84 37.68
C SER A 983 -42.52 -4.43 38.13
N ASN A 984 -41.80 -4.32 39.25
CA ASN A 984 -41.33 -3.05 39.83
C ASN A 984 -39.82 -2.79 39.64
N TYR A 985 -39.11 -3.63 38.87
CA TYR A 985 -37.67 -3.50 38.71
C TYR A 985 -37.32 -2.45 37.65
N ARG A 986 -36.71 -1.35 38.10
CA ARG A 986 -36.31 -0.20 37.27
C ARG A 986 -34.87 0.22 37.61
N PRO A 987 -33.86 -0.43 37.01
CA PRO A 987 -32.47 -0.03 37.19
C PRO A 987 -32.17 1.27 36.46
N LEU A 988 -31.13 2.00 36.88
CA LEU A 988 -30.58 3.12 36.12
C LEU A 988 -29.85 2.59 34.88
N ILE A 989 -30.01 3.25 33.73
CA ILE A 989 -29.42 2.81 32.46
C ILE A 989 -28.53 3.91 31.88
N THR A 990 -27.33 3.53 31.48
CA THR A 990 -26.41 4.35 30.68
C THR A 990 -26.13 3.63 29.36
N PHE A 991 -26.41 4.28 28.23
CA PHE A 991 -26.31 3.72 26.88
C PHE A 991 -25.26 4.49 26.06
N ILE A 992 -24.17 3.80 25.72
CA ILE A 992 -23.00 4.38 25.07
C ILE A 992 -22.77 3.67 23.74
N VAL A 993 -22.70 4.42 22.65
CA VAL A 993 -22.29 3.91 21.34
C VAL A 993 -20.78 4.10 21.16
N VAL A 994 -20.11 3.02 20.75
CA VAL A 994 -18.66 2.98 20.54
C VAL A 994 -18.39 3.05 19.03
N GLN A 995 -17.64 4.06 18.58
CA GLN A 995 -17.36 4.27 17.16
C GLN A 995 -15.85 4.16 16.89
N LYS A 996 -15.42 2.99 16.41
CA LYS A 996 -14.01 2.72 16.09
C LYS A 996 -13.57 3.26 14.71
N ARG A 997 -14.51 3.55 13.81
CA ARG A 997 -14.28 3.85 12.39
C ARG A 997 -14.37 5.36 12.03
N HIS A 998 -13.53 6.22 12.64
CA HIS A 998 -13.39 7.66 12.27
C HIS A 998 -11.96 8.09 11.87
N HIS A 999 -11.79 9.16 11.10
CA HIS A 999 -10.46 9.57 10.62
C HIS A 999 -9.64 10.45 11.58
N ALA A 1000 -10.22 10.90 12.70
CA ALA A 1000 -9.53 11.74 13.68
C ALA A 1000 -8.23 11.11 14.25
N ARG A 1001 -7.19 11.93 14.38
CA ARG A 1001 -5.89 11.61 15.01
C ARG A 1001 -5.50 12.80 15.89
N PHE A 1002 -4.91 12.51 17.05
CA PHE A 1002 -4.56 13.51 18.04
C PHE A 1002 -3.08 13.40 18.39
N PHE A 1003 -2.45 14.54 18.55
CA PHE A 1003 -1.00 14.67 18.75
C PHE A 1003 -0.74 15.43 20.05
N CYS A 1004 0.24 14.98 20.82
CA CYS A 1004 0.58 15.60 22.10
C CYS A 1004 1.37 16.88 21.84
N CYS A 1005 0.83 18.03 22.26
CA CYS A 1005 1.53 19.32 22.14
C CYS A 1005 2.59 19.52 23.23
N ASP A 1006 2.42 18.85 24.37
CA ASP A 1006 3.36 18.83 25.48
C ASP A 1006 4.30 17.62 25.35
N GLU A 1007 5.56 17.89 25.04
CA GLU A 1007 6.57 16.86 24.81
C GLU A 1007 6.92 16.06 26.07
N ALA A 1008 6.74 16.62 27.27
CA ALA A 1008 6.96 15.91 28.52
C ALA A 1008 5.86 14.88 28.79
N ALA A 1009 4.65 15.16 28.33
CA ALA A 1009 3.51 14.26 28.41
C ALA A 1009 3.54 13.16 27.32
N ALA A 1010 4.15 13.37 26.16
CA ALA A 1010 4.16 12.38 25.07
C ALA A 1010 4.70 10.99 25.49
N ARG A 1011 4.12 9.91 24.94
CA ARG A 1011 4.50 8.52 25.27
C ARG A 1011 4.78 7.69 24.01
N GLY A 1012 5.75 6.77 24.14
CA GLY A 1012 6.11 5.83 23.07
C GLY A 1012 6.87 6.46 21.90
N ARG A 1013 7.16 5.64 20.88
CA ARG A 1013 8.06 6.00 19.78
C ARG A 1013 7.48 7.03 18.79
N GLY A 1014 6.16 7.08 18.67
CA GLY A 1014 5.44 8.02 17.78
C GLY A 1014 4.95 9.30 18.48
N LYS A 1015 5.51 9.67 19.63
CA LYS A 1015 5.06 10.80 20.47
C LYS A 1015 3.53 10.81 20.66
N ASN A 1016 2.96 9.62 20.86
CA ASN A 1016 1.52 9.46 20.98
C ASN A 1016 1.02 10.16 22.25
N ILE A 1017 -0.23 10.62 22.20
CA ILE A 1017 -0.93 11.05 23.41
C ILE A 1017 -0.93 9.90 24.44
N PRO A 1018 -0.73 10.20 25.73
CA PRO A 1018 -0.76 9.20 26.80
C PRO A 1018 -2.00 8.30 26.76
N ALA A 1019 -1.82 7.03 27.15
CA ALA A 1019 -2.98 6.20 27.46
C ALA A 1019 -3.75 6.86 28.63
N GLY A 1020 -5.07 6.94 28.49
CA GLY A 1020 -5.96 7.68 29.40
C GLY A 1020 -6.25 9.12 28.96
N THR A 1021 -5.66 9.61 27.86
CA THR A 1021 -6.00 10.94 27.34
C THR A 1021 -7.44 10.98 26.81
N VAL A 1022 -8.21 11.95 27.30
CA VAL A 1022 -9.57 12.23 26.86
C VAL A 1022 -9.61 13.56 26.09
N ILE A 1023 -10.34 13.60 24.98
CA ILE A 1023 -10.71 14.82 24.28
C ILE A 1023 -12.22 14.92 24.22
N ASP A 1024 -12.79 15.81 25.01
CA ASP A 1024 -14.22 16.05 25.15
C ASP A 1024 -14.65 17.48 24.74
N ARG A 1025 -13.71 18.28 24.19
CA ARG A 1025 -13.92 19.67 23.77
C ARG A 1025 -13.33 19.97 22.38
N VAL A 1026 -13.79 21.05 21.75
CA VAL A 1026 -13.32 21.62 20.46
C VAL A 1026 -13.64 20.80 19.21
N VAL A 1027 -13.40 19.49 19.24
CA VAL A 1027 -13.63 18.58 18.10
C VAL A 1027 -14.73 17.55 18.35
N THR A 1028 -15.49 17.75 19.43
CA THR A 1028 -16.69 17.02 19.83
C THR A 1028 -17.94 17.80 19.43
N SER A 1029 -19.10 17.15 19.46
CA SER A 1029 -20.38 17.77 19.18
C SER A 1029 -20.71 18.83 20.24
N PRO A 1030 -21.16 20.04 19.86
CA PRO A 1030 -21.62 21.03 20.84
C PRO A 1030 -22.97 20.65 21.48
N ASN A 1031 -23.72 19.75 20.84
CA ASN A 1031 -25.13 19.46 21.19
C ASN A 1031 -25.34 18.02 21.69
N GLU A 1032 -24.32 17.16 21.58
CA GLU A 1032 -24.39 15.76 21.99
C GLU A 1032 -23.23 15.46 22.94
N TYR A 1033 -23.43 14.56 23.90
CA TYR A 1033 -22.34 14.16 24.78
C TYR A 1033 -21.47 13.08 24.10
N ASP A 1034 -20.39 13.51 23.48
CA ASP A 1034 -19.37 12.62 22.92
C ASP A 1034 -17.95 12.97 23.38
N PHE A 1035 -17.08 11.98 23.36
CA PHE A 1035 -15.66 12.15 23.69
C PHE A 1035 -14.77 11.15 22.96
N PHE A 1036 -13.52 11.53 22.73
CA PHE A 1036 -12.47 10.64 22.27
C PHE A 1036 -11.65 10.17 23.46
N LEU A 1037 -11.38 8.86 23.54
CA LEU A 1037 -10.50 8.29 24.56
C LEU A 1037 -9.38 7.48 23.89
N CYS A 1038 -8.13 7.86 24.18
CA CYS A 1038 -6.96 7.07 23.84
C CYS A 1038 -6.64 6.10 24.98
N SER A 1039 -7.26 4.93 24.98
CA SER A 1039 -7.16 3.97 26.09
C SER A 1039 -5.88 3.12 26.09
N HIS A 1040 -5.09 3.13 25.01
CA HIS A 1040 -3.97 2.22 24.84
C HIS A 1040 -2.73 2.95 24.32
N HIS A 1041 -1.56 2.35 24.57
CA HIS A 1041 -0.32 2.82 23.97
C HIS A 1041 -0.20 2.33 22.54
N GLY A 1042 -0.04 3.25 21.59
CA GLY A 1042 0.27 2.92 20.20
C GLY A 1042 1.61 2.19 20.13
N ILE A 1043 1.56 0.90 19.79
CA ILE A 1043 2.76 0.05 19.65
C ILE A 1043 3.54 0.48 18.40
N GLN A 1044 2.82 0.89 17.36
CA GLN A 1044 3.39 1.32 16.09
C GLN A 1044 2.48 2.34 15.39
N GLY A 1045 3.05 3.44 14.89
CA GLY A 1045 2.32 4.55 14.28
C GLY A 1045 1.54 5.41 15.29
N THR A 1046 0.73 6.33 14.76
CA THR A 1046 -0.12 7.24 15.55
C THR A 1046 -1.27 6.48 16.21
N SER A 1047 -1.42 6.58 17.53
CA SER A 1047 -2.57 6.06 18.25
C SER A 1047 -3.86 6.68 17.70
N ARG A 1048 -4.81 5.84 17.31
CA ARG A 1048 -6.18 6.28 17.01
C ARG A 1048 -7.01 6.12 18.28
N PRO A 1049 -7.50 7.20 18.90
CA PRO A 1049 -8.46 7.06 19.99
C PRO A 1049 -9.79 6.53 19.45
N THR A 1050 -10.62 5.98 20.33
CA THR A 1050 -11.99 5.61 19.99
C THR A 1050 -12.92 6.76 20.39
N ARG A 1051 -13.92 7.05 19.56
CA ARG A 1051 -14.99 8.02 19.86
C ARG A 1051 -16.16 7.30 20.54
N TYR A 1052 -16.66 7.86 21.64
CA TYR A 1052 -17.79 7.35 22.41
C TYR A 1052 -18.90 8.39 22.40
N HIS A 1053 -20.13 7.95 22.17
CA HIS A 1053 -21.33 8.79 22.17
C HIS A 1053 -22.26 8.31 23.29
N VAL A 1054 -22.50 9.16 24.28
CA VAL A 1054 -23.43 8.87 25.38
C VAL A 1054 -24.82 9.29 24.91
N LEU A 1055 -25.60 8.33 24.43
CA LEU A 1055 -26.92 8.59 23.85
C LEU A 1055 -28.01 8.72 24.92
N PHE A 1056 -27.82 8.09 26.08
CA PHE A 1056 -28.78 8.11 27.18
C PHE A 1056 -28.06 7.83 28.51
N ASP A 1057 -28.35 8.60 29.56
CA ASP A 1057 -27.86 8.34 30.90
C ASP A 1057 -28.90 8.70 31.97
N GLU A 1058 -29.26 7.73 32.80
CA GLU A 1058 -30.05 7.93 34.04
C GLU A 1058 -29.21 7.79 35.31
N SER A 1059 -27.97 7.32 35.18
CA SER A 1059 -27.09 7.07 36.33
C SER A 1059 -26.53 8.37 36.93
N ASN A 1060 -26.77 9.51 36.26
CA ASN A 1060 -26.31 10.85 36.62
C ASN A 1060 -24.80 10.85 36.88
N MET A 1061 -24.06 10.07 36.09
CA MET A 1061 -22.60 10.02 36.16
C MET A 1061 -22.08 11.31 35.54
N ASP A 1062 -21.16 11.98 36.25
CA ASP A 1062 -20.47 13.10 35.63
C ASP A 1062 -19.60 12.62 34.46
N ALA A 1063 -19.15 13.58 33.64
CA ALA A 1063 -18.39 13.25 32.44
C ALA A 1063 -17.09 12.48 32.78
N ASN A 1064 -16.41 12.87 33.86
CA ASN A 1064 -15.16 12.25 34.29
C ASN A 1064 -15.37 10.80 34.73
N ALA A 1065 -16.47 10.50 35.42
CA ALA A 1065 -16.82 9.16 35.88
C ALA A 1065 -17.04 8.22 34.68
N ILE A 1066 -17.82 8.64 33.68
CA ILE A 1066 -18.06 7.85 32.47
C ILE A 1066 -16.74 7.58 31.74
N GLN A 1067 -15.95 8.63 31.50
CA GLN A 1067 -14.67 8.55 30.81
C GLN A 1067 -13.68 7.62 31.54
N SER A 1068 -13.59 7.72 32.87
CA SER A 1068 -12.71 6.90 33.70
C SER A 1068 -13.14 5.44 33.72
N ILE A 1069 -14.43 5.16 33.91
CA ILE A 1069 -14.97 3.79 33.87
C ILE A 1069 -14.72 3.15 32.50
N THR A 1070 -14.99 3.87 31.41
CA THR A 1070 -14.69 3.41 30.04
C THR A 1070 -13.20 3.07 29.89
N TYR A 1071 -12.32 3.91 30.42
CA TYR A 1071 -10.88 3.66 30.40
C TYR A 1071 -10.49 2.43 31.22
N TYR A 1072 -10.98 2.28 32.44
CA TYR A 1072 -10.68 1.13 33.30
C TYR A 1072 -11.13 -0.20 32.67
N PHE A 1073 -12.30 -0.23 32.00
CA PHE A 1073 -12.75 -1.42 31.29
C PHE A 1073 -11.87 -1.82 30.10
N CYS A 1074 -11.06 -0.92 29.56
CA CYS A 1074 -10.07 -1.26 28.54
C CYS A 1074 -8.89 -2.09 29.10
N HIS A 1075 -8.68 -2.11 30.42
CA HIS A 1075 -7.66 -2.92 31.08
C HIS A 1075 -8.14 -4.34 31.43
N LEU A 1076 -9.44 -4.61 31.32
CA LEU A 1076 -10.04 -5.91 31.66
C LEU A 1076 -9.99 -6.93 30.51
N TYR A 1077 -9.36 -6.60 29.38
CA TYR A 1077 -9.21 -7.53 28.26
C TYR A 1077 -8.19 -8.63 28.60
N GLY A 1078 -8.67 -9.68 29.29
CA GLY A 1078 -7.84 -10.72 29.92
C GLY A 1078 -7.01 -11.60 28.97
N ARG A 1079 -6.88 -11.27 27.68
CA ARG A 1079 -6.03 -11.98 26.71
C ARG A 1079 -4.62 -11.38 26.59
N CYS A 1080 -4.38 -10.22 27.17
CA CYS A 1080 -3.07 -9.57 27.27
C CYS A 1080 -2.96 -8.70 28.53
N ALA A 1081 -1.74 -8.47 29.01
CA ALA A 1081 -1.48 -7.61 30.17
C ALA A 1081 -1.45 -6.10 29.85
N ARG A 1082 -1.98 -5.67 28.68
CA ARG A 1082 -1.98 -4.28 28.22
C ARG A 1082 -3.42 -3.82 27.99
N SER A 1083 -3.66 -2.52 28.16
CA SER A 1083 -4.95 -1.92 27.80
C SER A 1083 -5.23 -2.00 26.29
N VAL A 1084 -6.49 -2.20 25.92
CA VAL A 1084 -6.97 -2.27 24.53
C VAL A 1084 -7.70 -1.00 24.10
N SER A 1085 -8.00 -0.88 22.81
CA SER A 1085 -8.58 0.32 22.20
C SER A 1085 -10.05 0.60 22.53
N ILE A 1086 -10.76 -0.38 23.09
CA ILE A 1086 -12.18 -0.33 23.44
C ILE A 1086 -12.48 -1.17 24.68
N PRO A 1087 -13.59 -0.92 25.40
CA PRO A 1087 -13.91 -1.63 26.63
C PRO A 1087 -14.01 -3.14 26.40
N ALA A 1088 -13.50 -3.92 27.37
CA ALA A 1088 -13.51 -5.37 27.31
C ALA A 1088 -14.88 -6.00 26.96
N PRO A 1089 -16.03 -5.53 27.50
CA PRO A 1089 -17.35 -6.08 27.13
C PRO A 1089 -17.63 -6.04 25.63
N VAL A 1090 -17.30 -4.93 24.95
CA VAL A 1090 -17.48 -4.77 23.50
C VAL A 1090 -16.52 -5.67 22.75
N TYR A 1091 -15.27 -5.73 23.19
CA TYR A 1091 -14.26 -6.58 22.55
C TYR A 1091 -14.67 -8.06 22.62
N PHE A 1092 -15.28 -8.47 23.73
CA PHE A 1092 -15.82 -9.81 23.89
C PHE A 1092 -17.03 -10.07 22.99
N ALA A 1093 -17.92 -9.08 22.79
CA ALA A 1093 -19.03 -9.19 21.86
C ALA A 1093 -18.54 -9.42 20.41
N ASP A 1094 -17.55 -8.65 19.95
CA ASP A 1094 -16.93 -8.85 18.63
C ASP A 1094 -16.37 -10.29 18.49
N LEU A 1095 -15.69 -10.80 19.52
CA LEU A 1095 -15.11 -12.14 19.52
C LEU A 1095 -16.18 -13.24 19.49
N VAL A 1096 -17.30 -13.04 20.17
CA VAL A 1096 -18.45 -13.97 20.17
C VAL A 1096 -19.08 -14.01 18.77
N CYS A 1097 -19.33 -12.86 18.15
CA CYS A 1097 -19.83 -12.77 16.78
C CYS A 1097 -18.89 -13.49 15.79
N ALA A 1098 -17.58 -13.25 15.88
CA ALA A 1098 -16.59 -13.93 15.06
C ALA A 1098 -16.59 -15.45 15.29
N ARG A 1099 -16.73 -15.90 16.54
CA ARG A 1099 -16.75 -17.32 16.90
C ARG A 1099 -17.99 -18.04 16.36
N ALA A 1100 -19.16 -17.44 16.48
CA ALA A 1100 -20.40 -18.00 15.93
C ALA A 1100 -20.38 -18.04 14.38
N ARG A 1101 -19.75 -17.06 13.73
CA ARG A 1101 -19.53 -17.09 12.28
C ARG A 1101 -18.71 -18.32 11.86
N TYR A 1102 -17.66 -18.65 12.63
CA TYR A 1102 -16.86 -19.85 12.38
C TYR A 1102 -17.67 -21.14 12.52
N HIS A 1103 -18.57 -21.23 13.49
CA HIS A 1103 -19.47 -22.38 13.66
C HIS A 1103 -20.37 -22.58 12.43
N ILE A 1104 -20.98 -21.50 11.93
CA ILE A 1104 -21.82 -21.53 10.71
C ILE A 1104 -21.00 -21.97 9.49
N LEU A 1105 -19.80 -21.41 9.30
CA LEU A 1105 -18.92 -21.77 8.19
C LEU A 1105 -18.45 -23.23 8.28
N ALA A 1106 -18.18 -23.76 9.48
CA ALA A 1106 -17.82 -25.16 9.68
C ALA A 1106 -18.95 -26.10 9.24
N ALA A 1107 -20.20 -25.80 9.64
CA ALA A 1107 -21.37 -26.61 9.30
C ALA A 1107 -21.69 -26.59 7.79
N LEU A 1108 -21.52 -25.44 7.14
CA LEU A 1108 -21.67 -25.32 5.67
C LEU A 1108 -20.59 -26.12 4.92
N ASN A 1109 -19.37 -26.17 5.45
CA ASN A 1109 -18.26 -26.89 4.83
C ASN A 1109 -18.33 -28.41 5.05
N SER A 1110 -18.96 -28.88 6.13
CA SER A 1110 -19.16 -30.31 6.40
C SER A 1110 -20.40 -30.89 5.70
N GLY A 1111 -21.18 -30.08 4.97
CA GLY A 1111 -22.41 -30.50 4.32
C GLY A 1111 -23.56 -30.79 5.30
N LEU A 1112 -23.47 -30.31 6.54
CA LEU A 1112 -24.51 -30.48 7.57
C LEU A 1112 -25.72 -29.58 7.34
N VAL A 1113 -25.63 -28.58 6.46
CA VAL A 1113 -26.72 -27.64 6.11
C VAL A 1113 -26.74 -27.43 4.60
N GLU A 1114 -27.91 -27.53 3.95
CA GLU A 1114 -28.07 -27.19 2.52
C GLU A 1114 -27.79 -25.70 2.26
N LYS A 1115 -27.07 -25.39 1.17
CA LYS A 1115 -26.78 -24.01 0.78
C LYS A 1115 -28.08 -23.27 0.44
N PHE A 1116 -28.32 -22.15 1.13
CA PHE A 1116 -29.45 -21.26 0.85
C PHE A 1116 -29.49 -20.85 -0.63
N SER A 1117 -30.57 -21.18 -1.33
CA SER A 1117 -30.86 -20.65 -2.67
C SER A 1117 -31.96 -19.59 -2.54
N ASP A 1118 -31.73 -18.40 -3.11
CA ASP A 1118 -32.65 -17.25 -3.01
C ASP A 1118 -34.00 -17.49 -3.75
N GLU A 1119 -34.21 -18.64 -4.41
CA GLU A 1119 -35.42 -18.94 -5.21
C GLU A 1119 -36.64 -19.38 -4.39
N ASP A 1120 -36.47 -19.86 -3.16
CA ASP A 1120 -37.59 -20.40 -2.35
C ASP A 1120 -38.42 -19.35 -1.60
N SER A 1121 -38.02 -18.07 -1.64
CA SER A 1121 -38.64 -16.99 -0.85
C SER A 1121 -39.85 -16.31 -1.51
N LYS A 1122 -40.31 -16.79 -2.67
CA LYS A 1122 -41.43 -16.17 -3.43
C LYS A 1122 -42.59 -17.09 -3.78
N GLY A 1123 -42.59 -18.34 -3.33
CA GLY A 1123 -43.75 -19.23 -3.45
C GLY A 1123 -44.64 -19.14 -2.22
N THR A 1124 -45.87 -18.67 -2.36
CA THR A 1124 -46.91 -18.74 -1.31
C THR A 1124 -47.44 -20.18 -1.19
N SER A 1125 -46.57 -21.15 -0.94
CA SER A 1125 -46.93 -22.53 -0.61
C SER A 1125 -46.54 -22.83 0.83
N SER A 1126 -47.42 -23.46 1.60
CA SER A 1126 -47.18 -23.87 3.00
C SER A 1126 -45.94 -24.76 3.20
N SER A 1127 -45.40 -25.34 2.13
CA SER A 1127 -44.17 -26.14 2.11
C SER A 1127 -42.85 -25.34 2.09
N SER A 1128 -42.86 -24.07 1.69
CA SER A 1128 -41.65 -23.23 1.61
C SER A 1128 -41.34 -22.52 2.94
N ILE A 1129 -42.39 -22.16 3.70
CA ILE A 1129 -42.30 -21.60 5.05
C ILE A 1129 -41.71 -22.62 6.02
N THR A 1130 -42.16 -23.88 5.95
CA THR A 1130 -41.65 -24.99 6.76
C THR A 1130 -40.18 -25.31 6.47
N LYS A 1131 -39.72 -25.15 5.23
CA LYS A 1131 -38.30 -25.36 4.85
C LYS A 1131 -37.39 -24.21 5.36
N ALA A 1132 -37.85 -22.96 5.27
CA ALA A 1132 -37.11 -21.80 5.79
C ALA A 1132 -37.06 -21.76 7.33
N GLU A 1133 -38.13 -22.18 8.02
CA GLU A 1133 -38.12 -22.37 9.48
C GLU A 1133 -37.23 -23.54 9.92
N SER A 1134 -37.21 -24.64 9.17
CA SER A 1134 -36.30 -25.77 9.41
C SER A 1134 -34.83 -25.33 9.35
N VAL A 1135 -34.42 -24.62 8.30
CA VAL A 1135 -33.04 -24.14 8.15
C VAL A 1135 -32.67 -23.07 9.18
N LYS A 1136 -33.61 -22.19 9.57
CA LYS A 1136 -33.39 -21.25 10.69
C LYS A 1136 -33.18 -21.99 12.02
N THR A 1137 -33.94 -23.06 12.25
CA THR A 1137 -33.83 -23.89 13.45
C THR A 1137 -32.51 -24.66 13.46
N GLU A 1138 -32.09 -25.18 12.31
CA GLU A 1138 -30.81 -25.89 12.14
C GLU A 1138 -29.60 -24.96 12.34
N LEU A 1139 -29.63 -23.76 11.77
CA LEU A 1139 -28.61 -22.73 11.99
C LEU A 1139 -28.58 -22.23 13.44
N ALA A 1140 -29.74 -22.11 14.10
CA ALA A 1140 -29.82 -21.79 15.52
C ALA A 1140 -29.19 -22.90 16.39
N ASN A 1141 -29.39 -24.17 16.03
CA ASN A 1141 -28.74 -25.30 16.70
C ASN A 1141 -27.21 -25.31 16.48
N ILE A 1142 -26.72 -24.83 15.33
CA ILE A 1142 -25.29 -24.77 15.01
C ILE A 1142 -24.54 -23.72 15.83
N ILE A 1143 -25.20 -22.66 16.29
CA ILE A 1143 -24.58 -21.66 17.18
C ILE A 1143 -24.90 -21.90 18.66
N ALA A 1144 -25.72 -22.91 18.98
CA ALA A 1144 -26.06 -23.27 20.35
C ALA A 1144 -24.86 -23.95 21.02
N LEU A 1145 -24.31 -23.30 22.04
CA LEU A 1145 -23.17 -23.83 22.79
C LEU A 1145 -23.59 -24.98 23.68
N HIS A 1146 -22.68 -25.94 23.87
CA HIS A 1146 -22.84 -26.99 24.86
C HIS A 1146 -22.91 -26.37 26.28
N GLU A 1147 -23.76 -26.91 27.17
CA GLU A 1147 -23.97 -26.40 28.54
C GLU A 1147 -22.67 -26.19 29.35
N ARG A 1148 -21.74 -27.16 29.29
CA ARG A 1148 -20.39 -27.07 29.86
C ARG A 1148 -19.53 -25.88 29.37
N VAL A 1149 -19.80 -25.38 28.17
CA VAL A 1149 -19.03 -24.29 27.53
C VAL A 1149 -19.76 -22.95 27.66
N LYS A 1150 -21.09 -22.97 27.79
CA LYS A 1150 -21.92 -21.76 27.94
C LYS A 1150 -21.56 -20.92 29.18
N LYS A 1151 -21.07 -21.57 30.25
CA LYS A 1151 -20.70 -20.93 31.53
C LYS A 1151 -19.21 -20.58 31.67
N ILE A 1152 -18.50 -20.44 30.56
CA ILE A 1152 -17.07 -20.06 30.53
C ILE A 1152 -16.79 -19.09 29.37
N MET A 1153 -15.65 -18.40 29.42
CA MET A 1153 -15.23 -17.46 28.38
C MET A 1153 -14.64 -18.18 27.15
N TYR A 1154 -15.41 -19.03 26.48
CA TYR A 1154 -14.97 -19.88 25.36
C TYR A 1154 -14.40 -19.10 24.14
N PHE A 1155 -14.77 -17.83 24.03
CA PHE A 1155 -14.33 -16.87 23.01
C PHE A 1155 -12.98 -16.19 23.34
N ALA A 1156 -12.42 -16.41 24.53
CA ALA A 1156 -11.11 -15.87 24.94
C ALA A 1156 -9.91 -16.43 24.16
#